data_AF-N1PP45-F1
#
_entry.id   AF-N1PP45-F1
#
_cell.length_a   1.000
_cell.length_b   1.000
_cell.length_c   1.000
_cell.angle_alpha   90.00
_cell.angle_beta   90.00
_cell.angle_gamma   90.00
#
_symmetry.space_group_name_H-M   'P 1'
#
loop_
_entity.id
_entity.type
_entity.pdbx_description
1 polymer ?
#
loop_
_entity_poly.entity_id
_entity_poly.type
_entity_poly.pdbx_seq_one_letter_code
_entity_poly.pdbx_strand_id
1 'polypeptide(L)'
;MPPKIFEPSDDFVERSYLTEYRRYINQRFTLELAGYHDLHAFSVDRPNDFWGCLLKASAQPSQAVDESIPIDEYCALGRGEFYKDSRLNYAENVLRSGTSIAVQAINEQTLNTPEQLTWDHLGERVRIYTNALRASGFKRGDVMCVIGGSTVNSLVLVLAAAAIAGVVACFATDAGERVLLDRVGQLRPKLLFAEPVYRYNGKEHDITSRIQTVWGAVRTLAGAQIISTGTATPEGWTSFKNFIGGDAGQPLTFEQVPFHTPFVVLFSSGTTGTPKGIIHSQGGLVINALKEHYLHYNHDERAVHYHYAGIGWTLWNIMIGALFTRTQIVLYDGSPFYPTPEKLLAAVMATGVTSYGAGPRYFTELQKAGVDAKSYVQNVDKLPSAGALLTESMSLWIKDSFGPICQISTSGGTELCGNFIHGTQTMPVYAGENAVKVLGMDVDVFTAEGKPALPGESGELVCKKPFPNMPAMFWNDEGNKKYRAAYFERFPHVWTHGDYMVINPETDGLTIMGRSDGVLNPSGIRFGSGEIYTVLERYAKDELADSICVAQQREQDQSEQIYLFLLLKGGTLSEELKKRIRDGISRDLSRRHVPHYMFVAPKDQIPYNVNGKKLEIPLRAVLSEGEKAFSRRKFTAEERQALELYLPYFEVEKVVNEESSVPRAKL
;
A
#
# COMPACT_ATOMS: atom_id res chain seq x y z
N MET A 1 23.03 -3.90 -15.89
CA MET A 1 22.66 -2.72 -15.11
C MET A 1 21.48 -1.93 -15.72
N PRO A 2 20.38 -1.73 -14.98
CA PRO A 2 19.33 -0.77 -15.34
C PRO A 2 19.88 0.67 -15.36
N PRO A 3 19.25 1.61 -16.10
CA PRO A 3 19.70 2.99 -16.13
C PRO A 3 19.60 3.68 -14.77
N LYS A 4 20.67 4.36 -14.36
CA LYS A 4 20.64 5.25 -13.20
C LYS A 4 19.83 6.50 -13.52
N ILE A 5 18.81 6.78 -12.72
CA ILE A 5 17.88 7.90 -12.94
C ILE A 5 18.07 9.06 -11.97
N PHE A 6 18.65 8.79 -10.81
CA PHE A 6 18.94 9.79 -9.79
C PHE A 6 20.28 9.47 -9.12
N GLU A 7 21.07 10.52 -8.89
CA GLU A 7 22.27 10.48 -8.08
C GLU A 7 22.12 11.56 -6.99
N PRO A 8 22.22 11.22 -5.71
CA PRO A 8 22.17 12.22 -4.66
C PRO A 8 23.43 13.10 -4.71
N SER A 9 23.29 14.40 -4.46
CA SER A 9 24.47 15.25 -4.30
C SER A 9 25.11 15.02 -2.92
N ASP A 10 26.44 15.09 -2.84
CA ASP A 10 27.16 14.96 -1.57
C ASP A 10 26.65 15.96 -0.52
N ASP A 11 26.36 17.21 -0.91
CA ASP A 11 25.75 18.22 -0.02
C ASP A 11 24.41 17.77 0.56
N PHE A 12 23.55 17.16 -0.26
CA PHE A 12 22.27 16.64 0.22
C PHE A 12 22.48 15.45 1.17
N VAL A 13 23.35 14.50 0.82
CA VAL A 13 23.65 13.35 1.67
C VAL A 13 24.15 13.81 3.04
N GLU A 14 25.07 14.76 3.07
CA GLU A 14 25.71 15.28 4.29
C GLU A 14 24.74 16.01 5.23
N ARG A 15 23.71 16.67 4.69
CA ARG A 15 22.69 17.40 5.44
C ARG A 15 21.40 16.60 5.69
N SER A 16 21.30 15.38 5.15
CA SER A 16 20.11 14.55 5.31
C SER A 16 19.90 14.13 6.77
N TYR A 17 18.65 13.94 7.16
CA TYR A 17 18.27 13.42 8.48
C TYR A 17 18.77 12.00 8.72
N LEU A 18 18.94 11.21 7.65
CA LEU A 18 19.55 9.90 7.75
C LEU A 18 21.03 10.01 8.17
N THR A 19 21.78 10.94 7.58
CA THR A 19 23.17 11.21 7.98
C THR A 19 23.26 11.81 9.38
N GLU A 20 22.36 12.73 9.75
CA GLU A 20 22.26 13.26 11.12
C GLU A 20 22.03 12.12 12.13
N TYR A 21 21.06 11.24 11.84
CA TYR A 21 20.76 10.09 12.69
C TYR A 21 21.94 9.11 12.77
N ARG A 22 22.61 8.81 11.64
CA ARG A 22 23.83 7.98 11.62
C ARG A 22 24.92 8.56 12.51
N ARG A 23 25.16 9.88 12.45
CA ARG A 23 26.14 10.57 13.31
C ARG A 23 25.76 10.50 14.78
N TYR A 24 24.48 10.67 15.09
CA TYR A 24 23.97 10.50 16.44
C TYR A 24 24.21 9.08 16.97
N ILE A 25 23.96 8.05 16.17
CA ILE A 25 24.23 6.64 16.52
C ILE A 25 25.74 6.41 16.73
N ASN A 26 26.59 6.91 15.83
CA ASN A 26 28.04 6.84 15.97
C ASN A 26 28.52 7.46 17.28
N GLN A 27 28.04 8.66 17.61
CA GLN A 27 28.39 9.33 18.85
C GLN A 27 27.88 8.59 20.08
N ARG A 28 26.62 8.15 20.07
CA ARG A 28 25.96 7.51 21.22
C ARG A 28 26.58 6.15 21.56
N PHE A 29 26.94 5.37 20.54
CA PHE A 29 27.40 3.99 20.70
C PHE A 29 28.89 3.80 20.39
N THR A 30 29.63 4.90 20.15
CA THR A 30 31.06 4.90 19.81
C THR A 30 31.35 3.98 18.62
N LEU A 31 30.68 4.25 17.50
CA LEU A 31 30.78 3.51 16.24
C LEU A 31 31.28 4.41 15.11
N GLU A 32 31.67 3.79 13.99
CA GLU A 32 32.14 4.45 12.77
C GLU A 32 31.33 4.00 11.54
N LEU A 33 30.01 3.93 11.66
CA LEU A 33 29.13 3.59 10.52
C LEU A 33 29.35 4.62 9.42
N ALA A 34 29.66 4.20 8.19
CA ALA A 34 30.07 5.08 7.08
C ALA A 34 28.91 5.51 6.17
N GLY A 35 27.93 4.63 5.94
CA GLY A 35 26.84 4.89 5.02
C GLY A 35 25.53 4.19 5.37
N TYR A 36 24.61 4.14 4.41
CA TYR A 36 23.30 3.53 4.59
C TYR A 36 23.39 2.04 4.98
N HIS A 37 24.23 1.27 4.27
CA HIS A 37 24.35 -0.17 4.50
C HIS A 37 24.87 -0.50 5.90
N ASP A 38 25.83 0.26 6.42
CA ASP A 38 26.30 0.10 7.80
C ASP A 38 25.21 0.44 8.82
N LEU A 39 24.44 1.50 8.56
CA LEU A 39 23.30 1.86 9.41
C LEU A 39 22.18 0.80 9.36
N HIS A 40 21.93 0.21 8.19
CA HIS A 40 20.99 -0.91 8.04
C HIS A 40 21.47 -2.13 8.82
N ALA A 41 22.73 -2.55 8.65
CA ALA A 41 23.33 -3.64 9.40
C ALA A 41 23.23 -3.39 10.92
N PHE A 42 23.63 -2.20 11.39
CA PHE A 42 23.46 -1.80 12.79
C PHE A 42 22.01 -1.92 13.27
N SER A 43 21.04 -1.45 12.48
CA SER A 43 19.62 -1.47 12.85
C SER A 43 19.05 -2.88 12.98
N VAL A 44 19.65 -3.86 12.29
CA VAL A 44 19.26 -5.28 12.31
C VAL A 44 20.02 -6.05 13.38
N ASP A 45 21.30 -5.74 13.59
CA ASP A 45 22.19 -6.47 14.52
C ASP A 45 22.13 -5.95 15.94
N ARG A 46 21.70 -4.69 16.14
CA ARG A 46 21.51 -4.06 17.45
C ARG A 46 20.12 -3.43 17.53
N PRO A 47 19.03 -4.22 17.43
CA PRO A 47 17.67 -3.70 17.32
C PRO A 47 17.25 -2.90 18.56
N ASN A 48 17.67 -3.29 19.77
CA ASN A 48 17.35 -2.52 20.98
C ASN A 48 17.97 -1.12 20.98
N ASP A 49 19.21 -1.00 20.49
CA ASP A 49 19.90 0.28 20.40
C ASP A 49 19.31 1.18 19.30
N PHE A 50 18.95 0.59 18.17
CA PHE A 50 18.30 1.32 17.08
C PHE A 50 16.89 1.79 17.44
N TRP A 51 16.01 0.87 17.85
CA TRP A 51 14.62 1.16 18.16
C TRP A 51 14.48 2.05 19.41
N GLY A 52 15.35 1.86 20.41
CA GLY A 52 15.38 2.69 21.61
C GLY A 52 15.69 4.17 21.37
N CYS A 53 16.26 4.53 20.20
CA CYS A 53 16.58 5.91 19.87
C CYS A 53 15.47 6.67 19.12
N LEU A 54 14.44 5.98 18.64
CA LEU A 54 13.40 6.59 17.79
C LEU A 54 12.11 6.92 18.54
N LEU A 55 11.70 6.10 19.52
CA LEU A 55 10.40 6.26 20.16
C LEU A 55 10.37 7.43 21.16
N LYS A 56 9.38 8.31 21.02
CA LYS A 56 8.99 9.25 22.08
C LYS A 56 7.82 8.68 22.89
N ALA A 57 8.09 8.33 24.15
CA ALA A 57 7.12 7.77 25.07
C ALA A 57 7.10 8.57 26.39
N SER A 58 5.94 8.60 27.06
CA SER A 58 5.78 9.23 28.38
C SER A 58 6.47 8.42 29.48
N ALA A 59 6.51 7.09 29.31
CA ALA A 59 7.36 6.19 30.07
C ALA A 59 8.35 5.52 29.11
N GLN A 60 9.65 5.63 29.43
CA GLN A 60 10.71 5.03 28.60
C GLN A 60 10.63 3.51 28.67
N PRO A 61 10.81 2.81 27.53
CA PRO A 61 10.80 1.35 27.49
C PRO A 61 11.98 0.78 28.28
N SER A 62 11.78 -0.36 28.95
CA SER A 62 12.89 -1.14 29.53
C SER A 62 13.66 -1.91 28.45
N GLN A 63 12.97 -2.30 27.38
CA GLN A 63 13.50 -3.03 26.24
C GLN A 63 12.62 -2.76 25.01
N ALA A 64 13.22 -2.53 23.84
CA ALA A 64 12.45 -2.31 22.61
C ALA A 64 12.03 -3.62 21.94
N VAL A 65 12.93 -4.61 21.90
CA VAL A 65 12.69 -5.95 21.31
C VAL A 65 13.32 -7.02 22.20
N ASP A 66 12.57 -8.06 22.55
CA ASP A 66 13.15 -9.27 23.17
C ASP A 66 13.74 -10.19 22.10
N GLU A 67 15.05 -10.11 21.90
CA GLU A 67 15.78 -10.85 20.87
C GLU A 67 15.82 -12.37 21.12
N SER A 68 15.43 -12.83 22.31
CA SER A 68 15.35 -14.26 22.61
C SER A 68 14.08 -14.93 22.05
N ILE A 69 13.11 -14.14 21.57
CA ILE A 69 11.82 -14.62 21.09
C ILE A 69 11.80 -14.64 19.56
N PRO A 70 11.57 -15.81 18.93
CA PRO A 70 11.42 -15.91 17.48
C PRO A 70 10.24 -15.07 16.95
N ILE A 71 10.36 -14.59 15.71
CA ILE A 71 9.37 -13.70 15.07
C ILE A 71 7.95 -14.29 15.01
N ASP A 72 7.81 -15.58 14.75
CA ASP A 72 6.54 -16.29 14.65
C ASP A 72 5.87 -16.53 16.01
N GLU A 73 6.63 -16.35 17.09
CA GLU A 73 6.14 -16.47 18.46
C GLU A 73 5.88 -15.12 19.13
N TYR A 74 6.44 -14.03 18.59
CA TYR A 74 6.40 -12.70 19.19
C TYR A 74 4.95 -12.18 19.35
N CYS A 75 4.34 -11.71 18.25
CA CYS A 75 2.94 -11.29 18.24
C CYS A 75 1.99 -12.47 18.02
N ALA A 76 2.37 -13.44 17.17
CA ALA A 76 1.50 -14.54 16.78
C ALA A 76 1.19 -15.51 17.94
N LEU A 77 2.05 -15.63 18.94
CA LEU A 77 1.76 -16.36 20.19
C LEU A 77 1.66 -15.44 21.41
N GLY A 78 1.78 -14.12 21.23
CA GLY A 78 1.77 -13.14 22.32
C GLY A 78 2.88 -13.34 23.35
N ARG A 79 4.01 -13.94 22.96
CA ARG A 79 5.14 -14.19 23.87
C ARG A 79 6.01 -12.95 24.07
N GLY A 80 6.06 -12.05 23.07
CA GLY A 80 6.89 -10.85 23.10
C GLY A 80 6.08 -9.56 23.24
N GLU A 81 6.67 -8.57 23.89
CA GLU A 81 6.13 -7.20 23.97
C GLU A 81 7.16 -6.25 23.36
N PHE A 82 6.78 -5.52 22.31
CA PHE A 82 7.63 -4.44 21.79
C PHE A 82 7.55 -3.24 22.71
N TYR A 83 8.69 -2.61 22.99
CA TYR A 83 8.79 -1.45 23.88
C TYR A 83 8.15 -1.71 25.23
N LYS A 84 8.60 -2.78 25.89
CA LYS A 84 8.10 -3.22 27.19
C LYS A 84 8.07 -2.06 28.19
N ASP A 85 6.98 -1.99 28.95
CA ASP A 85 6.69 -0.95 29.95
C ASP A 85 6.42 0.46 29.39
N SER A 86 6.59 0.69 28.08
CA SER A 86 6.35 2.01 27.50
C SER A 86 4.89 2.44 27.63
N ARG A 87 4.69 3.75 27.72
CA ARG A 87 3.38 4.38 27.64
C ARG A 87 3.43 5.50 26.62
N LEU A 88 2.46 5.53 25.72
CA LEU A 88 2.38 6.50 24.65
C LEU A 88 0.93 6.72 24.25
N ASN A 89 0.71 7.77 23.46
CA ASN A 89 -0.53 7.95 22.69
C ASN A 89 -0.18 8.39 21.26
N TYR A 90 -0.87 7.82 20.27
CA TYR A 90 -0.68 8.15 18.85
C TYR A 90 -0.97 9.62 18.58
N ALA A 91 -2.11 10.15 19.04
CA ALA A 91 -2.51 11.53 18.78
C ALA A 91 -1.63 12.53 19.51
N GLU A 92 -1.17 12.21 20.73
CA GLU A 92 -0.18 13.03 21.45
C GLU A 92 1.16 13.11 20.70
N ASN A 93 1.58 11.99 20.09
CA ASN A 93 2.81 11.96 19.30
C ASN A 93 2.65 12.67 17.95
N VAL A 94 1.44 12.87 17.44
CA VAL A 94 1.16 13.71 16.26
C VAL A 94 1.05 15.19 16.61
N LEU A 95 0.19 15.55 17.56
CA LEU A 95 -0.23 16.92 17.80
C LEU A 95 0.87 17.78 18.41
N ARG A 96 0.96 19.02 17.95
CA ARG A 96 1.91 20.05 18.42
C ARG A 96 1.18 21.38 18.46
N SER A 97 1.68 22.32 19.26
CA SER A 97 1.25 23.72 19.20
C SER A 97 2.00 24.44 18.08
N GLY A 98 1.32 25.33 17.36
CA GLY A 98 1.91 26.11 16.29
C GLY A 98 0.89 26.76 15.36
N THR A 99 1.27 27.91 14.82
CA THR A 99 0.46 28.67 13.85
C THR A 99 0.79 28.34 12.39
N SER A 100 1.81 27.50 12.13
CA SER A 100 2.09 26.99 10.80
C SER A 100 1.02 26.00 10.34
N ILE A 101 0.86 25.84 9.02
CA ILE A 101 -0.15 24.98 8.42
C ILE A 101 0.24 23.51 8.62
N ALA A 102 -0.67 22.73 9.21
CA ALA A 102 -0.54 21.28 9.38
C ALA A 102 -1.23 20.53 8.23
N VAL A 103 -2.39 21.03 7.79
CA VAL A 103 -3.23 20.35 6.79
C VAL A 103 -3.75 21.36 5.77
N GLN A 104 -3.63 21.01 4.50
CA GLN A 104 -4.43 21.59 3.43
C GLN A 104 -5.40 20.53 2.92
N ALA A 105 -6.68 20.86 2.79
CA ALA A 105 -7.68 19.95 2.25
C ALA A 105 -8.37 20.55 1.04
N ILE A 106 -8.40 19.77 -0.03
CA ILE A 106 -9.05 20.11 -1.30
C ILE A 106 -10.05 19.02 -1.68
N ASN A 107 -11.09 19.42 -2.41
CA ASN A 107 -12.00 18.50 -3.08
C ASN A 107 -12.27 18.99 -4.51
N GLU A 108 -13.11 18.28 -5.26
CA GLU A 108 -13.43 18.61 -6.65
C GLU A 108 -13.98 20.04 -6.87
N GLN A 109 -14.50 20.68 -5.81
CA GLN A 109 -15.08 22.02 -5.86
C GLN A 109 -14.13 23.11 -5.33
N THR A 110 -13.11 22.74 -4.55
CA THR A 110 -12.23 23.67 -3.84
C THR A 110 -10.76 23.58 -4.28
N LEU A 111 -10.51 23.04 -5.48
CA LEU A 111 -9.15 22.85 -6.02
C LEU A 111 -8.24 24.09 -5.91
N ASN A 112 -8.80 25.31 -6.07
CA ASN A 112 -8.04 26.56 -6.00
C ASN A 112 -8.20 27.33 -4.67
N THR A 113 -8.99 26.79 -3.74
CA THR A 113 -9.31 27.43 -2.45
C THR A 113 -9.25 26.37 -1.34
N PRO A 114 -8.06 25.80 -1.06
CA PRO A 114 -7.90 24.76 -0.04
C PRO A 114 -8.39 25.24 1.32
N GLU A 115 -9.07 24.36 2.06
CA GLU A 115 -9.24 24.55 3.50
C GLU A 115 -7.86 24.40 4.16
N GLN A 116 -7.45 25.38 4.97
CA GLN A 116 -6.17 25.36 5.66
C GLN A 116 -6.37 25.25 7.17
N LEU A 117 -5.72 24.27 7.79
CA LEU A 117 -5.66 24.14 9.24
C LEU A 117 -4.22 24.31 9.72
N THR A 118 -4.04 25.20 10.69
CA THR A 118 -2.81 25.29 11.47
C THR A 118 -2.71 24.13 12.46
N TRP A 119 -1.53 23.91 13.04
CA TRP A 119 -1.36 22.94 14.12
C TRP A 119 -2.29 23.23 15.32
N ASP A 120 -2.44 24.49 15.70
CA ASP A 120 -3.36 24.90 16.77
C ASP A 120 -4.83 24.62 16.41
N HIS A 121 -5.26 24.90 15.18
CA HIS A 121 -6.62 24.59 14.73
C HIS A 121 -6.87 23.08 14.64
N LEU A 122 -5.88 22.28 14.22
CA LEU A 122 -5.97 20.83 14.23
C LEU A 122 -6.12 20.29 15.66
N GLY A 123 -5.29 20.78 16.58
CA GLY A 123 -5.37 20.42 18.00
C GLY A 123 -6.73 20.75 18.62
N GLU A 124 -7.28 21.92 18.32
CA GLU A 124 -8.61 22.33 18.81
C GLU A 124 -9.73 21.46 18.24
N ARG A 125 -9.70 21.11 16.94
CA ARG A 125 -10.68 20.18 16.38
C ARG A 125 -10.59 18.80 17.03
N VAL A 126 -9.38 18.30 17.29
CA VAL A 126 -9.18 17.02 18.00
C VAL A 126 -9.72 17.11 19.43
N ARG A 127 -9.54 18.23 20.13
CA ARG A 127 -10.14 18.47 21.47
C ARG A 127 -11.66 18.33 21.43
N ILE A 128 -12.32 19.06 20.53
CA ILE A 128 -13.78 19.05 20.38
C ILE A 128 -14.26 17.61 20.12
N TYR A 129 -13.67 16.91 19.15
CA TYR A 129 -14.14 15.58 18.76
C TYR A 129 -13.86 14.54 19.86
N THR A 130 -12.72 14.65 20.54
CA THR A 130 -12.38 13.79 21.68
C THR A 130 -13.41 13.93 22.80
N ASN A 131 -13.81 15.16 23.12
CA ASN A 131 -14.83 15.41 24.14
C ASN A 131 -16.22 14.93 23.72
N ALA A 132 -16.58 15.12 22.45
CA ALA A 132 -17.83 14.59 21.90
C ALA A 132 -17.88 13.05 21.93
N LEU A 133 -16.77 12.37 21.59
CA LEU A 133 -16.66 10.92 21.73
C LEU A 133 -16.86 10.49 23.18
N ARG A 134 -16.20 11.15 24.14
CA ARG A 134 -16.39 10.87 25.58
C ARG A 134 -17.84 11.10 26.03
N ALA A 135 -18.47 12.19 25.60
CA ALA A 135 -19.86 12.52 25.92
C ALA A 135 -20.86 11.52 25.34
N SER A 136 -20.56 10.94 24.17
CA SER A 136 -21.34 9.83 23.59
C SER A 136 -21.20 8.51 24.36
N GLY A 137 -20.34 8.48 25.39
CA GLY A 137 -20.03 7.29 26.18
C GLY A 137 -19.07 6.34 25.49
N PHE A 138 -18.38 6.75 24.43
CA PHE A 138 -17.33 5.98 23.77
C PHE A 138 -16.11 5.84 24.69
N LYS A 139 -15.59 4.63 24.83
CA LYS A 139 -14.53 4.25 25.78
C LYS A 139 -13.36 3.58 25.07
N ARG A 140 -12.26 3.40 25.80
CA ARG A 140 -11.10 2.61 25.36
C ARG A 140 -11.56 1.24 24.84
N GLY A 141 -11.06 0.87 23.66
CA GLY A 141 -11.37 -0.40 22.99
C GLY A 141 -12.71 -0.44 22.25
N ASP A 142 -13.58 0.57 22.40
CA ASP A 142 -14.77 0.68 21.55
C ASP A 142 -14.33 0.89 20.09
N VAL A 143 -15.13 0.36 19.15
CA VAL A 143 -14.85 0.46 17.71
C VAL A 143 -15.69 1.58 17.08
N MET A 144 -15.02 2.41 16.29
CA MET A 144 -15.61 3.43 15.44
C MET A 144 -15.31 3.11 13.97
N CYS A 145 -16.33 3.15 13.12
CA CYS A 145 -16.16 3.05 11.68
C CYS A 145 -16.40 4.40 11.01
N VAL A 146 -15.66 4.68 9.95
CA VAL A 146 -15.84 5.86 9.09
C VAL A 146 -16.08 5.41 7.66
N ILE A 147 -17.20 5.79 7.06
CA ILE A 147 -17.48 5.67 5.62
C ILE A 147 -17.43 7.08 5.03
N GLY A 148 -16.36 7.44 4.34
CA GLY A 148 -16.15 8.83 3.93
C GLY A 148 -15.00 9.02 2.93
N GLY A 149 -14.68 10.29 2.69
CA GLY A 149 -13.53 10.73 1.89
C GLY A 149 -12.26 11.01 2.70
N SER A 150 -11.18 11.36 1.99
CA SER A 150 -9.94 11.88 2.61
C SER A 150 -10.11 13.35 2.96
N THR A 151 -10.77 13.62 4.10
CA THR A 151 -11.14 14.97 4.55
C THR A 151 -10.52 15.30 5.92
N VAL A 152 -10.58 16.57 6.31
CA VAL A 152 -10.19 17.01 7.65
C VAL A 152 -11.01 16.30 8.73
N ASN A 153 -12.32 16.14 8.53
CA ASN A 153 -13.19 15.47 9.50
C ASN A 153 -12.73 14.02 9.73
N SER A 154 -12.43 13.29 8.65
CA SER A 154 -11.90 11.92 8.70
C SER A 154 -10.58 11.84 9.47
N LEU A 155 -9.64 12.74 9.20
CA LEU A 155 -8.36 12.81 9.93
C LEU A 155 -8.57 13.09 11.43
N VAL A 156 -9.40 14.08 11.76
CA VAL A 156 -9.65 14.47 13.16
C VAL A 156 -10.37 13.35 13.92
N LEU A 157 -11.28 12.61 13.27
CA LEU A 157 -11.92 11.43 13.88
C LEU A 157 -10.89 10.35 14.23
N VAL A 158 -9.95 10.03 13.32
CA VAL A 158 -8.87 9.08 13.59
C VAL A 158 -8.00 9.53 14.76
N LEU A 159 -7.61 10.80 14.81
CA LEU A 159 -6.81 11.36 15.91
C LEU A 159 -7.59 11.37 17.24
N ALA A 160 -8.88 11.70 17.23
CA ALA A 160 -9.72 11.71 18.41
C ALA A 160 -9.96 10.29 18.97
N ALA A 161 -10.12 9.29 18.08
CA ALA A 161 -10.17 7.88 18.48
C ALA A 161 -8.84 7.42 19.11
N ALA A 162 -7.70 7.83 18.55
CA ALA A 162 -6.39 7.57 19.17
C ALA A 162 -6.28 8.19 20.58
N ALA A 163 -6.72 9.44 20.76
CA ALA A 163 -6.63 10.15 22.03
C ALA A 163 -7.37 9.43 23.18
N ILE A 164 -8.44 8.70 22.88
CA ILE A 164 -9.23 7.92 23.86
C ILE A 164 -8.94 6.41 23.83
N ALA A 165 -7.91 6.00 23.08
CA ALA A 165 -7.55 4.60 22.85
C ALA A 165 -8.72 3.74 22.32
N GLY A 166 -9.52 4.32 21.43
CA GLY A 166 -10.50 3.63 20.61
C GLY A 166 -9.87 2.91 19.42
N VAL A 167 -10.65 2.04 18.81
CA VAL A 167 -10.29 1.34 17.57
C VAL A 167 -11.03 1.98 16.40
N VAL A 168 -10.35 2.22 15.28
CA VAL A 168 -10.92 2.86 14.08
C VAL A 168 -10.73 2.00 12.83
N ALA A 169 -11.75 1.98 11.97
CA ALA A 169 -11.68 1.41 10.63
C ALA A 169 -12.31 2.36 9.61
N CYS A 170 -11.57 2.68 8.55
CA CYS A 170 -12.01 3.59 7.50
C CYS A 170 -12.39 2.83 6.23
N PHE A 171 -13.46 3.25 5.58
CA PHE A 171 -13.95 2.72 4.32
C PHE A 171 -14.26 3.87 3.37
N ALA A 172 -13.89 3.71 2.10
CA ALA A 172 -14.21 4.69 1.08
C ALA A 172 -15.70 4.67 0.74
N THR A 173 -16.22 5.82 0.29
CA THR A 173 -17.63 6.00 -0.10
C THR A 173 -18.02 5.22 -1.36
N ASP A 174 -17.06 4.74 -2.15
CA ASP A 174 -17.31 3.86 -3.30
C ASP A 174 -17.42 2.38 -2.92
N ALA A 175 -17.17 2.01 -1.65
CA ALA A 175 -17.28 0.64 -1.18
C ALA A 175 -18.69 0.08 -1.37
N GLY A 176 -18.78 -1.07 -2.06
CA GLY A 176 -20.05 -1.76 -2.30
C GLY A 176 -20.71 -2.29 -1.02
N GLU A 177 -22.03 -2.45 -1.06
CA GLU A 177 -22.85 -2.87 0.09
C GLU A 177 -22.33 -4.14 0.76
N ARG A 178 -22.01 -5.16 -0.05
CA ARG A 178 -21.51 -6.44 0.45
C ARG A 178 -20.17 -6.30 1.15
N VAL A 179 -19.28 -5.47 0.60
CA VAL A 179 -17.96 -5.21 1.18
C VAL A 179 -18.11 -4.53 2.54
N LEU A 180 -19.00 -3.54 2.63
CA LEU A 180 -19.32 -2.87 3.88
C LEU A 180 -19.94 -3.84 4.89
N LEU A 181 -20.91 -4.66 4.49
CA LEU A 181 -21.53 -5.65 5.38
C LEU A 181 -20.51 -6.67 5.92
N ASP A 182 -19.69 -7.24 5.04
CA ASP A 182 -18.68 -8.24 5.42
C ASP A 182 -17.59 -7.66 6.33
N ARG A 183 -17.37 -6.33 6.35
CA ARG A 183 -16.33 -5.68 7.17
C ARG A 183 -16.90 -5.02 8.42
N VAL A 184 -17.87 -4.11 8.26
CA VAL A 184 -18.56 -3.43 9.37
C VAL A 184 -19.28 -4.45 10.26
N GLY A 185 -19.87 -5.49 9.68
CA GLY A 185 -20.52 -6.58 10.43
C GLY A 185 -19.57 -7.37 11.33
N GLN A 186 -18.29 -7.50 10.96
CA GLN A 186 -17.29 -8.14 11.81
C GLN A 186 -16.88 -7.26 13.00
N LEU A 187 -16.84 -5.94 12.78
CA LEU A 187 -16.39 -4.95 13.75
C LEU A 187 -17.46 -4.57 14.78
N ARG A 188 -18.74 -4.59 14.38
CA ARG A 188 -19.89 -4.20 15.21
C ARG A 188 -19.65 -2.86 15.92
N PRO A 189 -19.38 -1.78 15.16
CA PRO A 189 -18.94 -0.53 15.74
C PRO A 189 -20.02 0.08 16.63
N LYS A 190 -19.58 0.78 17.67
CA LYS A 190 -20.45 1.60 18.52
C LYS A 190 -20.85 2.89 17.81
N LEU A 191 -19.94 3.47 17.03
CA LEU A 191 -20.21 4.68 16.25
C LEU A 191 -19.88 4.41 14.78
N LEU A 192 -20.83 4.72 13.90
CA LEU A 192 -20.61 4.76 12.46
C LEU A 192 -20.73 6.20 11.97
N PHE A 193 -19.60 6.81 11.64
CA PHE A 193 -19.58 8.09 10.93
C PHE A 193 -19.70 7.82 9.44
N ALA A 194 -20.65 8.44 8.77
CA ALA A 194 -20.89 8.17 7.37
C ALA A 194 -21.24 9.43 6.59
N GLU A 195 -20.64 9.58 5.42
CA GLU A 195 -20.98 10.60 4.44
C GLU A 195 -22.11 10.06 3.55
N PRO A 196 -23.34 10.60 3.66
CA PRO A 196 -24.48 10.08 2.91
C PRO A 196 -24.42 10.43 1.42
N VAL A 197 -23.81 11.58 1.09
CA VAL A 197 -23.71 12.11 -0.26
C VAL A 197 -22.28 12.58 -0.48
N TYR A 198 -21.62 12.06 -1.51
CA TYR A 198 -20.25 12.44 -1.88
C TYR A 198 -20.16 12.87 -3.34
N ARG A 199 -19.06 13.53 -3.71
CA ARG A 199 -18.78 13.92 -5.09
C ARG A 199 -17.61 13.13 -5.66
N TYR A 200 -17.78 12.62 -6.87
CA TYR A 200 -16.73 11.95 -7.60
C TYR A 200 -16.92 12.15 -9.10
N ASN A 201 -15.83 12.52 -9.76
CA ASN A 201 -15.77 12.81 -11.18
C ASN A 201 -16.81 13.87 -11.64
N GLY A 202 -16.99 14.92 -10.83
CA GLY A 202 -17.93 16.01 -11.07
C GLY A 202 -19.40 15.65 -10.81
N LYS A 203 -19.69 14.42 -10.38
CA LYS A 203 -21.04 13.93 -10.11
C LYS A 203 -21.27 13.74 -8.62
N GLU A 204 -22.51 13.95 -8.22
CA GLU A 204 -22.96 13.70 -6.85
C GLU A 204 -23.56 12.30 -6.74
N HIS A 205 -23.24 11.61 -5.66
CA HIS A 205 -23.61 10.23 -5.41
C HIS A 205 -24.25 10.11 -4.02
N ASP A 206 -25.53 9.80 -3.97
CA ASP A 206 -26.26 9.48 -2.72
C ASP A 206 -26.16 7.98 -2.43
N ILE A 207 -25.62 7.64 -1.26
CA ILE A 207 -25.39 6.28 -0.77
C ILE A 207 -26.12 6.01 0.55
N THR A 208 -27.06 6.87 0.93
CA THR A 208 -27.82 6.79 2.18
C THR A 208 -28.51 5.43 2.35
N SER A 209 -29.24 4.98 1.33
CA SER A 209 -29.98 3.71 1.35
C SER A 209 -29.08 2.49 1.53
N ARG A 210 -27.91 2.51 0.87
CA ARG A 210 -26.89 1.47 0.99
C ARG A 210 -26.33 1.40 2.41
N ILE A 211 -26.01 2.55 3.01
CA ILE A 211 -25.50 2.61 4.38
C ILE A 211 -26.57 2.17 5.39
N GLN A 212 -27.83 2.59 5.22
CA GLN A 212 -28.95 2.15 6.06
C GLN A 212 -29.16 0.63 5.98
N THR A 213 -29.07 0.05 4.80
CA THR A 213 -29.17 -1.40 4.60
C THR A 213 -28.07 -2.15 5.35
N VAL A 214 -26.82 -1.70 5.23
CA VAL A 214 -25.69 -2.27 5.98
C VAL A 214 -25.92 -2.13 7.49
N TRP A 215 -26.26 -0.92 7.96
CA TRP A 215 -26.44 -0.64 9.38
C TRP A 215 -27.57 -1.49 10.00
N GLY A 216 -28.70 -1.64 9.30
CA GLY A 216 -29.83 -2.46 9.73
C GLY A 216 -29.53 -3.95 9.79
N ALA A 217 -28.58 -4.44 8.98
CA ALA A 217 -28.14 -5.84 8.99
C ALA A 217 -27.04 -6.14 10.03
N VAL A 218 -26.33 -5.13 10.52
CA VAL A 218 -25.28 -5.29 11.52
C VAL A 218 -25.90 -5.51 12.90
N ARG A 219 -25.45 -6.55 13.62
CA ARG A 219 -25.78 -6.70 15.04
C ARG A 219 -25.06 -5.61 15.84
N THR A 220 -25.78 -4.55 16.14
CA THR A 220 -25.26 -3.37 16.86
C THR A 220 -25.17 -3.61 18.37
N LEU A 221 -24.28 -2.86 19.01
CA LEU A 221 -24.17 -2.79 20.47
C LEU A 221 -25.25 -1.85 21.04
N ALA A 222 -25.58 -2.00 22.32
CA ALA A 222 -26.46 -1.05 22.99
C ALA A 222 -25.85 0.37 22.96
N GLY A 223 -26.66 1.36 22.58
CA GLY A 223 -26.21 2.76 22.43
C GLY A 223 -25.40 3.03 21.17
N ALA A 224 -25.35 2.08 20.22
CA ALA A 224 -24.70 2.33 18.94
C ALA A 224 -25.52 3.30 18.09
N GLN A 225 -24.84 4.18 17.36
CA GLN A 225 -25.48 5.22 16.55
C GLN A 225 -24.76 5.44 15.22
N ILE A 226 -25.49 5.97 14.25
CA ILE A 226 -24.98 6.44 12.97
C ILE A 226 -24.99 7.97 12.95
N ILE A 227 -23.87 8.56 12.55
CA ILE A 227 -23.63 10.00 12.52
C ILE A 227 -23.38 10.40 11.06
N SER A 228 -24.18 11.34 10.53
CA SER A 228 -23.91 11.92 9.22
C SER A 228 -22.75 12.91 9.31
N THR A 229 -21.69 12.71 8.52
CA THR A 229 -20.58 13.67 8.35
C THR A 229 -20.79 14.61 7.14
N GLY A 230 -21.85 14.39 6.36
CA GLY A 230 -22.20 15.24 5.21
C GLY A 230 -23.05 16.45 5.61
N THR A 231 -23.43 17.24 4.61
CA THR A 231 -24.29 18.42 4.77
C THR A 231 -25.74 18.04 5.10
N ALA A 232 -26.25 16.96 4.51
CA ALA A 232 -27.55 16.39 4.81
C ALA A 232 -27.48 15.40 5.99
N THR A 233 -28.54 15.34 6.79
CA THR A 233 -28.68 14.32 7.86
C THR A 233 -29.91 13.47 7.55
N PRO A 234 -29.72 12.21 7.12
CA PRO A 234 -30.83 11.28 6.90
C PRO A 234 -31.68 11.06 8.16
N GLU A 235 -32.93 10.65 7.97
CA GLU A 235 -33.82 10.32 9.09
C GLU A 235 -33.23 9.20 9.96
N GLY A 236 -33.30 9.37 11.28
CA GLY A 236 -32.75 8.43 12.27
C GLY A 236 -31.23 8.54 12.48
N TRP A 237 -30.53 9.42 11.76
CA TRP A 237 -29.10 9.66 11.94
C TRP A 237 -28.88 10.88 12.85
N THR A 238 -27.78 10.89 13.59
CA THR A 238 -27.34 12.09 14.31
C THR A 238 -26.58 13.01 13.35
N SER A 239 -26.88 14.30 13.34
CA SER A 239 -26.09 15.25 12.54
C SER A 239 -24.71 15.44 13.16
N PHE A 240 -23.68 15.66 12.33
CA PHE A 240 -22.33 15.89 12.84
C PHE A 240 -22.27 17.05 13.84
N LYS A 241 -22.95 18.16 13.53
CA LYS A 241 -23.04 19.34 14.38
C LYS A 241 -23.62 19.02 15.76
N ASN A 242 -24.67 18.21 15.82
CA ASN A 242 -25.27 17.81 17.09
C ASN A 242 -24.34 16.88 17.87
N PHE A 243 -23.65 15.96 17.17
CA PHE A 243 -22.68 15.07 17.79
C PHE A 243 -21.53 15.85 18.45
N ILE A 244 -20.86 16.73 17.70
CA ILE A 244 -19.73 17.51 18.23
C ILE A 244 -20.16 18.56 19.27
N GLY A 245 -21.44 18.95 19.26
CA GLY A 245 -22.05 19.79 20.29
C GLY A 245 -22.07 19.15 21.70
N GLY A 246 -21.76 17.85 21.80
CA GLY A 246 -21.50 17.18 23.08
C GLY A 246 -20.18 17.57 23.74
N ASP A 247 -19.33 18.38 23.10
CA ASP A 247 -18.13 18.94 23.71
C ASP A 247 -18.46 19.79 24.95
N ALA A 248 -18.07 19.29 26.12
CA ALA A 248 -18.24 19.98 27.40
C ALA A 248 -17.13 21.02 27.70
N GLY A 249 -16.30 21.38 26.71
CA GLY A 249 -15.23 22.36 26.86
C GLY A 249 -14.04 21.88 27.69
N GLN A 250 -13.88 20.56 27.87
CA GLN A 250 -12.78 20.00 28.65
C GLN A 250 -11.44 20.14 27.91
N PRO A 251 -10.31 20.28 28.61
CA PRO A 251 -8.99 20.23 27.99
C PRO A 251 -8.75 18.90 27.26
N LEU A 252 -7.97 18.94 26.18
CA LEU A 252 -7.56 17.72 25.49
C LEU A 252 -6.63 16.91 26.39
N THR A 253 -7.00 15.67 26.66
CA THR A 253 -6.21 14.71 27.44
C THR A 253 -6.06 13.42 26.65
N PHE A 254 -4.88 12.81 26.72
CA PHE A 254 -4.53 11.62 25.98
C PHE A 254 -4.44 10.41 26.91
N GLU A 255 -5.15 9.34 26.57
CA GLU A 255 -5.03 8.07 27.27
C GLU A 255 -3.65 7.47 27.02
N GLN A 256 -2.85 7.34 28.09
CA GLN A 256 -1.52 6.74 28.03
C GLN A 256 -1.63 5.23 28.01
N VAL A 257 -1.24 4.60 26.90
CA VAL A 257 -1.46 3.18 26.66
C VAL A 257 -0.17 2.41 26.37
N PRO A 258 -0.13 1.08 26.64
CA PRO A 258 0.97 0.23 26.19
C PRO A 258 1.15 0.27 24.68
N PHE A 259 2.38 0.02 24.23
CA PHE A 259 2.78 0.06 22.82
C PHE A 259 1.85 -0.72 21.89
N HIS A 260 1.48 -1.94 22.29
CA HIS A 260 0.69 -2.88 21.48
C HIS A 260 -0.83 -2.62 21.50
N THR A 261 -1.29 -1.49 22.06
CA THR A 261 -2.73 -1.19 22.16
C THR A 261 -3.38 -1.11 20.77
N PRO A 262 -4.40 -1.93 20.47
CA PRO A 262 -5.14 -1.90 19.20
C PRO A 262 -5.63 -0.51 18.82
N PHE A 263 -5.49 -0.13 17.55
CA PHE A 263 -5.93 1.16 17.06
C PHE A 263 -6.56 1.11 15.68
N VAL A 264 -5.80 0.86 14.61
CA VAL A 264 -6.35 0.88 13.24
C VAL A 264 -6.63 -0.54 12.77
N VAL A 265 -7.83 -0.80 12.25
CA VAL A 265 -8.16 -2.05 11.56
C VAL A 265 -8.19 -1.82 10.06
N LEU A 266 -7.36 -2.55 9.33
CA LEU A 266 -7.32 -2.55 7.87
C LEU A 266 -7.70 -3.91 7.33
N PHE A 267 -8.56 -3.95 6.32
CA PHE A 267 -9.01 -5.21 5.74
C PHE A 267 -8.19 -5.60 4.52
N SER A 268 -7.66 -6.82 4.51
CA SER A 268 -7.09 -7.40 3.29
C SER A 268 -8.15 -8.17 2.50
N SER A 269 -8.02 -8.13 1.17
CA SER A 269 -8.75 -8.98 0.24
C SER A 269 -8.18 -10.41 0.31
N GLY A 270 -8.74 -11.26 1.16
CA GLY A 270 -8.39 -12.68 1.18
C GLY A 270 -8.89 -13.38 -0.09
N THR A 271 -8.13 -14.32 -0.65
CA THR A 271 -8.43 -15.01 -1.91
C THR A 271 -9.51 -16.10 -1.82
N THR A 272 -9.87 -16.56 -0.62
CA THR A 272 -10.73 -17.75 -0.43
C THR A 272 -11.70 -17.68 0.77
N GLY A 273 -11.86 -16.52 1.43
CA GLY A 273 -12.68 -16.44 2.66
C GLY A 273 -13.13 -15.03 3.07
N THR A 274 -13.69 -14.92 4.28
CA THR A 274 -14.08 -13.65 4.89
C THR A 274 -12.87 -12.70 4.99
N PRO A 275 -13.01 -11.39 4.66
CA PRO A 275 -11.90 -10.43 4.72
C PRO A 275 -11.21 -10.43 6.09
N LYS A 276 -9.87 -10.48 6.10
CA LYS A 276 -9.07 -10.49 7.33
C LYS A 276 -8.95 -9.06 7.84
N GLY A 277 -9.44 -8.79 9.05
CA GLY A 277 -9.22 -7.51 9.71
C GLY A 277 -7.86 -7.50 10.40
N ILE A 278 -6.88 -6.81 9.82
CA ILE A 278 -5.52 -6.69 10.36
C ILE A 278 -5.49 -5.53 11.34
N ILE A 279 -5.13 -5.79 12.60
CA ILE A 279 -5.09 -4.75 13.65
C ILE A 279 -3.67 -4.23 13.81
N HIS A 280 -3.53 -2.92 13.67
CA HIS A 280 -2.31 -2.16 13.98
C HIS A 280 -2.40 -1.53 15.36
N SER A 281 -1.27 -1.51 16.07
CA SER A 281 -1.17 -0.88 17.39
C SER A 281 -0.82 0.60 17.29
N GLN A 282 -1.17 1.39 18.33
CA GLN A 282 -0.76 2.80 18.38
C GLN A 282 0.77 2.94 18.29
N GLY A 283 1.52 2.16 19.07
CA GLY A 283 2.98 2.23 19.09
C GLY A 283 3.60 1.81 17.76
N GLY A 284 3.08 0.74 17.15
CA GLY A 284 3.55 0.24 15.85
C GLY A 284 3.40 1.29 14.74
N LEU A 285 2.28 2.01 14.72
CA LEU A 285 2.08 3.08 13.73
C LEU A 285 2.98 4.31 14.00
N VAL A 286 3.16 4.70 15.26
CA VAL A 286 4.06 5.83 15.64
C VAL A 286 5.48 5.54 15.18
N ILE A 287 6.01 4.37 15.53
CA ILE A 287 7.42 4.06 15.24
C ILE A 287 7.66 3.85 13.75
N ASN A 288 6.70 3.24 13.03
CA ASN A 288 6.83 3.09 11.59
C ASN A 288 6.81 4.44 10.87
N ALA A 289 5.91 5.34 11.29
CA ALA A 289 5.83 6.67 10.72
C ALA A 289 7.12 7.47 10.94
N LEU A 290 7.71 7.42 12.14
CA LEU A 290 9.00 8.05 12.41
C LEU A 290 10.10 7.44 11.53
N LYS A 291 10.22 6.11 11.48
CA LYS A 291 11.20 5.43 10.62
C LYS A 291 11.06 5.86 9.16
N GLU A 292 9.88 5.72 8.56
CA GLU A 292 9.69 5.93 7.13
C GLU A 292 9.73 7.42 6.76
N HIS A 293 9.00 8.29 7.47
CA HIS A 293 8.98 9.71 7.14
C HIS A 293 10.26 10.43 7.50
N TYR A 294 10.79 10.23 8.72
CA TYR A 294 11.99 10.96 9.13
C TYR A 294 13.24 10.43 8.43
N LEU A 295 13.48 9.12 8.47
CA LEU A 295 14.75 8.56 8.00
C LEU A 295 14.76 8.29 6.49
N HIS A 296 13.69 7.75 5.92
CA HIS A 296 13.69 7.37 4.49
C HIS A 296 13.22 8.49 3.57
N TYR A 297 12.12 9.15 3.91
CA TYR A 297 11.60 10.27 3.12
C TYR A 297 12.29 11.61 3.43
N ASN A 298 13.08 11.72 4.50
CA ASN A 298 13.72 12.98 4.89
C ASN A 298 12.67 14.11 5.09
N HIS A 299 11.55 13.77 5.73
CA HIS A 299 10.46 14.69 6.03
C HIS A 299 10.73 15.47 7.32
N ASP A 300 10.33 16.74 7.31
CA ASP A 300 10.41 17.69 8.42
C ASP A 300 9.27 18.72 8.37
N GLU A 301 9.38 19.78 9.16
CA GLU A 301 8.43 20.90 9.21
C GLU A 301 8.43 21.81 7.96
N ARG A 302 9.38 21.63 7.03
CA ARG A 302 9.46 22.36 5.76
C ARG A 302 8.83 21.57 4.61
N ALA A 303 8.67 20.27 4.79
CA ALA A 303 8.08 19.40 3.79
C ALA A 303 6.54 19.56 3.71
N VAL A 304 6.02 19.42 2.50
CA VAL A 304 4.58 19.32 2.21
C VAL A 304 4.35 18.01 1.46
N HIS A 305 3.68 17.06 2.10
CA HIS A 305 3.48 15.72 1.57
C HIS A 305 2.05 15.52 1.07
N TYR A 306 1.95 15.02 -0.15
CA TYR A 306 0.71 14.52 -0.72
C TYR A 306 0.95 13.10 -1.21
N HIS A 307 0.00 12.19 -0.93
CA HIS A 307 -0.04 10.90 -1.60
C HIS A 307 -1.45 10.67 -2.11
N TYR A 308 -1.61 10.35 -3.40
CA TYR A 308 -2.91 9.95 -3.92
C TYR A 308 -3.34 8.60 -3.32
N ALA A 309 -4.22 8.65 -2.33
CA ALA A 309 -4.69 7.49 -1.60
C ALA A 309 -6.12 7.70 -1.07
N GLY A 310 -7.00 6.73 -1.29
CA GLY A 310 -8.33 6.72 -0.66
C GLY A 310 -8.24 6.38 0.83
N ILE A 311 -9.18 6.89 1.63
CA ILE A 311 -9.20 6.70 3.10
C ILE A 311 -9.21 5.22 3.52
N GLY A 312 -9.80 4.35 2.69
CA GLY A 312 -9.87 2.90 2.94
C GLY A 312 -8.57 2.14 2.62
N TRP A 313 -7.54 2.82 2.12
CA TRP A 313 -6.26 2.21 1.77
C TRP A 313 -5.25 2.38 2.90
N THR A 314 -4.41 1.37 3.09
CA THR A 314 -3.23 1.44 3.98
C THR A 314 -2.36 2.65 3.65
N LEU A 315 -2.27 3.02 2.37
CA LEU A 315 -1.50 4.15 1.88
C LEU A 315 -1.95 5.49 2.46
N TRP A 316 -3.24 5.68 2.75
CA TRP A 316 -3.74 6.88 3.44
C TRP A 316 -3.25 6.94 4.89
N ASN A 317 -3.21 5.78 5.57
CA ASN A 317 -2.69 5.67 6.94
C ASN A 317 -1.18 5.92 6.99
N ILE A 318 -0.43 5.47 5.98
CA ILE A 318 0.98 5.82 5.80
C ILE A 318 1.12 7.33 5.56
N MET A 319 0.36 7.90 4.62
CA MET A 319 0.42 9.33 4.27
C MET A 319 0.22 10.26 5.49
N ILE A 320 -0.80 10.01 6.32
CA ILE A 320 -1.04 10.84 7.52
C ILE A 320 0.07 10.67 8.56
N GLY A 321 0.89 9.62 8.47
CA GLY A 321 2.09 9.41 9.27
C GLY A 321 3.13 10.51 9.10
N ALA A 322 3.11 11.27 7.99
CA ALA A 322 4.00 12.42 7.81
C ALA A 322 3.82 13.48 8.92
N LEU A 323 2.64 13.56 9.56
CA LEU A 323 2.42 14.50 10.67
C LEU A 323 3.35 14.25 11.87
N PHE A 324 3.87 13.03 12.07
CA PHE A 324 4.83 12.73 13.15
C PHE A 324 6.14 13.52 13.02
N THR A 325 6.51 13.92 11.80
CA THR A 325 7.70 14.71 11.50
C THR A 325 7.40 16.20 11.34
N ARG A 326 6.22 16.65 11.79
CA ARG A 326 5.68 18.02 11.59
C ARG A 326 5.48 18.41 10.13
N THR A 327 5.51 17.43 9.23
CA THR A 327 5.28 17.65 7.81
C THR A 327 3.84 18.02 7.58
N GLN A 328 3.64 19.07 6.78
CA GLN A 328 2.33 19.45 6.34
C GLN A 328 1.79 18.37 5.39
N ILE A 329 0.51 18.01 5.51
CA ILE A 329 -0.13 17.08 4.58
C ILE A 329 -1.18 17.77 3.72
N VAL A 330 -1.35 17.25 2.51
CA VAL A 330 -2.44 17.63 1.60
C VAL A 330 -3.42 16.47 1.53
N LEU A 331 -4.68 16.74 1.87
CA LEU A 331 -5.78 15.80 1.73
C LEU A 331 -6.57 16.16 0.47
N TYR A 332 -6.86 15.16 -0.36
CA TYR A 332 -7.70 15.31 -1.53
C TYR A 332 -8.88 14.35 -1.50
N ASP A 333 -10.08 14.88 -1.65
CA ASP A 333 -11.32 14.11 -1.76
C ASP A 333 -11.95 14.30 -3.15
N GLY A 334 -11.80 13.30 -4.02
CA GLY A 334 -12.34 13.32 -5.38
C GLY A 334 -11.65 12.38 -6.37
N SER A 335 -12.06 12.50 -7.63
CA SER A 335 -11.52 11.74 -8.74
C SER A 335 -10.14 12.26 -9.17
N PRO A 336 -9.13 11.39 -9.34
CA PRO A 336 -7.80 11.79 -9.81
C PRO A 336 -7.80 12.38 -11.24
N PHE A 337 -8.94 12.30 -11.94
CA PHE A 337 -9.09 12.65 -13.35
C PHE A 337 -10.06 13.81 -13.58
N TYR A 338 -10.55 14.45 -12.50
CA TYR A 338 -11.50 15.56 -12.60
C TYR A 338 -10.91 16.89 -12.12
N PRO A 339 -11.14 18.01 -12.83
CA PRO A 339 -11.78 18.12 -14.15
C PRO A 339 -10.96 17.51 -15.30
N THR A 340 -9.64 17.46 -15.13
CA THR A 340 -8.69 16.68 -15.94
C THR A 340 -7.54 16.22 -15.03
N PRO A 341 -6.78 15.17 -15.41
CA PRO A 341 -5.63 14.73 -14.63
C PRO A 341 -4.60 15.86 -14.39
N GLU A 342 -4.32 16.66 -15.41
CA GLU A 342 -3.41 17.81 -15.35
C GLU A 342 -3.90 18.92 -14.41
N LYS A 343 -5.20 19.24 -14.43
CA LYS A 343 -5.75 20.27 -13.54
C LYS A 343 -5.68 19.87 -12.07
N LEU A 344 -5.90 18.59 -11.77
CA LEU A 344 -5.70 18.10 -10.41
C LEU A 344 -4.23 18.16 -10.02
N LEU A 345 -3.32 17.71 -10.88
CA LEU A 345 -1.88 17.80 -10.65
C LEU A 345 -1.47 19.25 -10.33
N ALA A 346 -1.90 20.21 -11.16
CA ALA A 346 -1.63 21.62 -10.97
C ALA A 346 -2.19 22.15 -9.63
N ALA A 347 -3.43 21.77 -9.27
CA ALA A 347 -4.06 22.17 -8.01
C ALA A 347 -3.31 21.63 -6.79
N VAL A 348 -2.92 20.35 -6.83
CA VAL A 348 -2.11 19.73 -5.77
C VAL A 348 -0.76 20.43 -5.66
N MET A 349 -0.07 20.68 -6.77
CA MET A 349 1.23 21.36 -6.74
C MET A 349 1.14 22.81 -6.24
N ALA A 350 0.04 23.51 -6.53
CA ALA A 350 -0.22 24.86 -6.03
C ALA A 350 -0.31 24.96 -4.50
N THR A 351 -0.50 23.83 -3.81
CA THR A 351 -0.45 23.77 -2.33
C THR A 351 0.98 23.79 -1.77
N GLY A 352 2.00 23.79 -2.62
CA GLY A 352 3.41 23.81 -2.23
C GLY A 352 4.01 22.44 -1.97
N VAL A 353 3.42 21.37 -2.54
CA VAL A 353 3.91 19.99 -2.39
C VAL A 353 5.40 19.89 -2.73
N THR A 354 6.16 19.28 -1.80
CA THR A 354 7.57 18.93 -2.00
C THR A 354 7.79 17.42 -2.12
N SER A 355 6.86 16.62 -1.61
CA SER A 355 6.84 15.15 -1.70
C SER A 355 5.55 14.68 -2.34
N TYR A 356 5.60 14.25 -3.60
CA TYR A 356 4.42 13.91 -4.40
C TYR A 356 4.30 12.40 -4.64
N GLY A 357 3.38 11.75 -3.93
CA GLY A 357 3.16 10.31 -3.99
C GLY A 357 1.99 9.90 -4.88
N ALA A 358 2.19 8.88 -5.70
CA ALA A 358 1.10 8.19 -6.40
C ALA A 358 1.49 6.77 -6.83
N GLY A 359 0.49 5.96 -7.19
CA GLY A 359 0.74 4.62 -7.74
C GLY A 359 1.06 4.63 -9.24
N PRO A 360 1.76 3.59 -9.77
CA PRO A 360 2.10 3.49 -11.20
C PRO A 360 0.94 3.69 -12.16
N ARG A 361 -0.27 3.18 -11.82
CA ARG A 361 -1.47 3.36 -12.65
C ARG A 361 -1.83 4.83 -12.85
N TYR A 362 -1.68 5.67 -11.83
CA TYR A 362 -1.96 7.10 -11.96
C TYR A 362 -0.96 7.77 -12.91
N PHE A 363 0.33 7.42 -12.82
CA PHE A 363 1.35 7.90 -13.75
C PHE A 363 1.10 7.43 -15.19
N THR A 364 0.63 6.21 -15.40
CA THR A 364 0.20 5.73 -16.72
C THR A 364 -0.91 6.60 -17.32
N GLU A 365 -1.89 7.02 -16.52
CA GLU A 365 -2.96 7.88 -17.02
C GLU A 365 -2.46 9.31 -17.32
N LEU A 366 -1.50 9.84 -16.54
CA LEU A 366 -0.83 11.10 -16.89
C LEU A 366 -0.04 11.00 -18.19
N GLN A 367 0.68 9.88 -18.41
CA GLN A 367 1.41 9.62 -19.64
C GLN A 367 0.47 9.56 -20.84
N LYS A 368 -0.65 8.82 -20.74
CA LYS A 368 -1.66 8.74 -21.80
C LYS A 368 -2.30 10.10 -22.11
N ALA A 369 -2.48 10.93 -21.09
CA ALA A 369 -3.00 12.29 -21.25
C ALA A 369 -1.95 13.28 -21.80
N GLY A 370 -0.70 12.85 -22.01
CA GLY A 370 0.36 13.69 -22.56
C GLY A 370 0.82 14.80 -21.61
N VAL A 371 0.70 14.59 -20.29
CA VAL A 371 1.05 15.61 -19.29
C VAL A 371 2.57 15.77 -19.19
N ASP A 372 3.05 17.00 -19.39
CA ASP A 372 4.40 17.43 -19.00
C ASP A 372 4.33 18.13 -17.63
N ALA A 373 4.83 17.46 -16.60
CA ALA A 373 4.69 17.90 -15.22
C ALA A 373 5.74 18.93 -14.80
N LYS A 374 6.81 19.15 -15.58
CA LYS A 374 7.98 19.96 -15.19
C LYS A 374 7.64 21.36 -14.69
N SER A 375 6.65 22.00 -15.30
CA SER A 375 6.21 23.35 -14.91
C SER A 375 5.49 23.38 -13.56
N TYR A 376 4.91 22.25 -13.13
CA TYR A 376 4.16 22.13 -11.87
C TYR A 376 5.03 21.67 -10.70
N VAL A 377 6.09 20.90 -10.97
CA VAL A 377 6.84 20.16 -9.92
C VAL A 377 8.14 20.82 -9.49
N GLN A 378 8.28 22.13 -9.68
CA GLN A 378 9.51 22.88 -9.38
C GLN A 378 9.97 22.79 -7.91
N ASN A 379 9.02 22.57 -6.99
CA ASN A 379 9.29 22.43 -5.56
C ASN A 379 9.40 20.97 -5.09
N VAL A 380 9.18 20.00 -5.99
CA VAL A 380 9.15 18.57 -5.65
C VAL A 380 10.56 18.00 -5.69
N ASP A 381 11.02 17.47 -4.56
CA ASP A 381 12.36 16.88 -4.43
C ASP A 381 12.33 15.34 -4.47
N LYS A 382 11.16 14.74 -4.22
CA LYS A 382 10.95 13.30 -4.22
C LYS A 382 9.54 12.91 -4.68
N LEU A 383 9.48 11.74 -5.32
CA LEU A 383 8.25 11.15 -5.83
C LEU A 383 8.12 9.72 -5.27
N PRO A 384 7.41 9.53 -4.14
CA PRO A 384 7.08 8.22 -3.63
C PRO A 384 6.16 7.45 -4.61
N SER A 385 6.47 6.20 -4.89
CA SER A 385 5.61 5.32 -5.67
C SER A 385 5.35 4.01 -4.92
N ALA A 386 4.07 3.62 -4.89
CA ALA A 386 3.61 2.48 -4.12
C ALA A 386 2.37 1.82 -4.73
N GLY A 387 2.05 0.63 -4.26
CA GLY A 387 0.83 -0.10 -4.61
C GLY A 387 0.94 -1.00 -5.85
N ALA A 388 1.92 -0.78 -6.72
CA ALA A 388 2.28 -1.68 -7.82
C ALA A 388 3.78 -1.51 -8.16
N LEU A 389 4.33 -2.43 -8.97
CA LEU A 389 5.69 -2.32 -9.48
C LEU A 389 5.80 -1.06 -10.36
N LEU A 390 6.74 -0.18 -10.03
CA LEU A 390 7.14 0.91 -10.89
C LEU A 390 8.13 0.35 -11.92
N THR A 391 7.67 0.11 -13.14
CA THR A 391 8.48 -0.45 -14.23
C THR A 391 9.60 0.49 -14.67
N GLU A 392 10.67 -0.06 -15.26
CA GLU A 392 11.76 0.72 -15.86
C GLU A 392 11.25 1.81 -16.83
N SER A 393 10.33 1.46 -17.74
CA SER A 393 9.78 2.38 -18.74
C SER A 393 8.99 3.54 -18.13
N MET A 394 8.11 3.24 -17.17
CA MET A 394 7.41 4.26 -16.40
C MET A 394 8.39 5.15 -15.61
N SER A 395 9.43 4.57 -15.02
CA SER A 395 10.45 5.31 -14.28
C SER A 395 11.22 6.28 -15.17
N LEU A 396 11.59 5.85 -16.39
CA LEU A 396 12.20 6.72 -17.40
C LEU A 396 11.25 7.82 -17.87
N TRP A 397 9.98 7.49 -18.12
CA TRP A 397 8.97 8.50 -18.47
C TRP A 397 8.77 9.53 -17.36
N ILE A 398 8.72 9.11 -16.09
CA ILE A 398 8.65 10.04 -14.96
C ILE A 398 9.87 10.96 -14.95
N LYS A 399 11.08 10.42 -15.15
CA LYS A 399 12.29 11.24 -15.24
C LYS A 399 12.19 12.28 -16.36
N ASP A 400 11.63 11.91 -17.50
CA ASP A 400 11.48 12.80 -18.66
C ASP A 400 10.36 13.83 -18.49
N SER A 401 9.22 13.48 -17.86
CA SER A 401 8.04 14.34 -17.69
C SER A 401 8.02 15.15 -16.40
N PHE A 402 8.70 14.70 -15.34
CA PHE A 402 8.78 15.38 -14.04
C PHE A 402 10.17 15.99 -13.80
N GLY A 403 11.19 15.56 -14.54
CA GLY A 403 12.59 15.93 -14.30
C GLY A 403 13.32 14.93 -13.40
N PRO A 404 14.58 15.22 -13.03
CA PRO A 404 15.45 14.30 -12.27
C PRO A 404 15.09 14.27 -10.78
N ILE A 405 13.81 14.09 -10.45
CA ILE A 405 13.29 13.98 -9.10
C ILE A 405 13.67 12.59 -8.54
N CYS A 406 14.00 12.52 -7.26
CA CYS A 406 14.27 11.25 -6.60
C CYS A 406 13.00 10.38 -6.56
N GLN A 407 12.96 9.31 -7.35
CA GLN A 407 11.85 8.35 -7.34
C GLN A 407 12.04 7.38 -6.17
N ILE A 408 11.10 7.36 -5.22
CA ILE A 408 11.14 6.48 -4.05
C ILE A 408 10.11 5.37 -4.26
N SER A 409 10.51 4.32 -4.97
CA SER A 409 9.71 3.10 -5.08
C SER A 409 9.67 2.39 -3.73
N THR A 410 8.50 1.90 -3.33
CA THR A 410 8.30 1.21 -2.04
C THR A 410 7.50 -0.07 -2.22
N SER A 411 7.83 -1.11 -1.45
CA SER A 411 7.02 -2.32 -1.37
C SER A 411 6.87 -2.81 0.06
N GLY A 412 5.64 -3.21 0.38
CA GLY A 412 5.16 -3.46 1.71
C GLY A 412 3.73 -3.95 1.66
N GLY A 413 2.90 -3.51 2.60
CA GLY A 413 1.50 -3.93 2.58
C GLY A 413 0.66 -3.47 3.76
N THR A 414 -0.61 -3.86 3.68
CA THR A 414 -1.62 -3.66 4.73
C THR A 414 -1.22 -4.32 6.05
N GLU A 415 -0.43 -5.38 5.97
CA GLU A 415 0.06 -6.20 7.07
C GLU A 415 0.87 -5.40 8.09
N LEU A 416 1.74 -4.51 7.62
CA LEU A 416 2.67 -3.75 8.46
C LEU A 416 2.39 -2.24 8.45
N CYS A 417 1.39 -1.80 7.68
CA CYS A 417 1.11 -0.39 7.43
C CYS A 417 2.39 0.41 7.14
N GLY A 418 3.20 -0.14 6.23
CA GLY A 418 4.57 0.27 5.97
C GLY A 418 5.23 -0.63 4.94
N ASN A 419 6.56 -0.58 4.89
CA ASN A 419 7.37 -1.13 3.82
C ASN A 419 8.49 -2.04 4.32
N PHE A 420 8.81 -3.08 3.53
CA PHE A 420 9.99 -3.94 3.71
C PHE A 420 11.17 -3.46 2.87
N ILE A 421 10.89 -2.93 1.68
CA ILE A 421 11.87 -2.34 0.77
C ILE A 421 11.41 -0.93 0.39
N HIS A 422 12.37 -0.03 0.18
CA HIS A 422 12.12 1.40 0.08
C HIS A 422 13.15 2.07 -0.85
N GLY A 423 13.06 3.39 -0.97
CA GLY A 423 14.13 4.24 -1.51
C GLY A 423 14.50 5.33 -0.52
N THR A 424 15.57 6.07 -0.78
CA THR A 424 15.94 7.24 0.01
C THR A 424 16.67 8.24 -0.88
N GLN A 425 16.52 9.53 -0.59
CA GLN A 425 17.25 10.59 -1.29
C GLN A 425 18.77 10.57 -0.99
N THR A 426 19.25 9.61 -0.18
CA THR A 426 20.67 9.44 0.16
C THR A 426 21.37 8.32 -0.62
N MET A 427 20.63 7.62 -1.48
CA MET A 427 21.15 6.51 -2.29
C MET A 427 20.85 6.74 -3.78
N PRO A 428 21.69 6.23 -4.70
CA PRO A 428 21.36 6.23 -6.12
C PRO A 428 20.05 5.49 -6.40
N VAL A 429 19.29 5.97 -7.39
CA VAL A 429 18.07 5.30 -7.85
C VAL A 429 18.28 4.80 -9.27
N TYR A 430 17.97 3.53 -9.49
CA TYR A 430 17.98 2.88 -10.78
C TYR A 430 16.55 2.61 -11.24
N ALA A 431 16.30 2.79 -12.54
CA ALA A 431 14.96 2.63 -13.10
C ALA A 431 14.45 1.20 -12.87
N GLY A 432 13.25 1.06 -12.29
CA GLY A 432 12.63 -0.23 -12.02
C GLY A 432 13.04 -0.90 -10.70
N GLU A 433 13.93 -0.30 -9.91
CA GLU A 433 14.42 -0.87 -8.65
C GLU A 433 13.96 -0.07 -7.41
N ASN A 434 13.74 -0.77 -6.31
CA ASN A 434 13.73 -0.19 -4.97
C ASN A 434 15.18 -0.11 -4.48
N ALA A 435 15.61 1.05 -3.97
CA ALA A 435 17.04 1.27 -3.70
C ALA A 435 17.56 0.53 -2.47
N VAL A 436 16.73 0.30 -1.45
CA VAL A 436 17.21 -0.16 -0.13
C VAL A 436 16.25 -1.10 0.61
N LYS A 437 16.82 -2.00 1.41
CA LYS A 437 16.09 -2.71 2.49
C LYS A 437 15.78 -1.73 3.62
N VAL A 438 14.59 -1.83 4.21
CA VAL A 438 14.16 -0.88 5.25
C VAL A 438 14.95 -1.05 6.54
N LEU A 439 15.40 0.07 7.14
CA LEU A 439 16.05 0.10 8.45
C LEU A 439 15.23 -0.63 9.52
N GLY A 440 15.88 -1.40 10.38
CA GLY A 440 15.28 -2.18 11.45
C GLY A 440 14.56 -3.44 10.97
N MET A 441 14.69 -3.82 9.69
CA MET A 441 14.07 -5.01 9.10
C MET A 441 15.12 -5.91 8.45
N ASP A 442 15.20 -7.15 8.92
CA ASP A 442 16.14 -8.17 8.42
C ASP A 442 15.58 -8.86 7.17
N VAL A 443 15.47 -8.08 6.10
CA VAL A 443 14.90 -8.50 4.81
C VAL A 443 15.89 -9.33 4.00
N ASP A 444 15.41 -10.45 3.46
CA ASP A 444 16.20 -11.39 2.66
C ASP A 444 15.38 -12.01 1.53
N VAL A 445 16.05 -12.75 0.66
CA VAL A 445 15.43 -13.54 -0.42
C VAL A 445 15.66 -15.02 -0.13
N PHE A 446 14.59 -15.81 0.02
CA PHE A 446 14.69 -17.25 0.28
C PHE A 446 14.30 -18.08 -0.94
N THR A 447 15.10 -19.09 -1.25
CA THR A 447 14.80 -20.16 -2.19
C THR A 447 13.58 -20.97 -1.75
N ALA A 448 13.08 -21.86 -2.64
CA ALA A 448 11.96 -22.74 -2.32
C ALA A 448 12.27 -23.67 -1.12
N GLU A 449 13.54 -24.00 -0.90
CA GLU A 449 14.06 -24.83 0.18
C GLU A 449 14.20 -24.09 1.52
N GLY A 450 13.86 -22.79 1.57
CA GLY A 450 13.95 -21.98 2.79
C GLY A 450 15.38 -21.58 3.15
N LYS A 451 16.27 -21.50 2.16
CA LYS A 451 17.65 -21.01 2.32
C LYS A 451 17.83 -19.66 1.64
N PRO A 452 18.72 -18.78 2.13
CA PRO A 452 19.08 -17.56 1.42
C PRO A 452 19.45 -17.84 -0.04
N ALA A 453 18.89 -17.07 -0.96
CA ALA A 453 19.17 -17.16 -2.39
C ALA A 453 20.56 -16.61 -2.70
N LEU A 454 21.17 -17.12 -3.77
CA LEU A 454 22.46 -16.60 -4.24
C LEU A 454 22.29 -15.18 -4.83
N PRO A 455 23.36 -14.37 -4.94
CA PRO A 455 23.27 -13.06 -5.57
C PRO A 455 22.67 -13.13 -6.99
N GLY A 456 21.66 -12.31 -7.26
CA GLY A 456 20.93 -12.30 -8.54
C GLY A 456 19.89 -13.41 -8.71
N GLU A 457 19.75 -14.34 -7.77
CA GLU A 457 18.71 -15.37 -7.79
C GLU A 457 17.40 -14.82 -7.19
N SER A 458 16.29 -15.09 -7.87
CA SER A 458 14.96 -14.71 -7.42
C SER A 458 14.40 -15.71 -6.41
N GLY A 459 13.63 -15.22 -5.44
CA GLY A 459 13.07 -16.03 -4.36
C GLY A 459 11.98 -15.30 -3.59
N GLU A 460 11.59 -15.86 -2.46
CA GLU A 460 10.58 -15.30 -1.57
C GLU A 460 11.14 -14.12 -0.78
N LEU A 461 10.43 -12.98 -0.78
CA LEU A 461 10.70 -11.89 0.14
C LEU A 461 10.36 -12.35 1.56
N VAL A 462 11.38 -12.38 2.41
CA VAL A 462 11.25 -12.76 3.81
C VAL A 462 11.78 -11.68 4.76
N CYS A 463 11.32 -11.71 6.02
CA CYS A 463 11.92 -10.96 7.14
C CYS A 463 12.21 -11.91 8.30
N LYS A 464 13.46 -11.95 8.75
CA LYS A 464 13.95 -12.99 9.69
C LYS A 464 13.80 -12.62 11.16
N LYS A 465 13.75 -11.32 11.49
CA LYS A 465 13.72 -10.82 12.89
C LYS A 465 12.42 -10.06 13.19
N PRO A 466 11.91 -10.11 14.44
CA PRO A 466 10.76 -9.34 14.86
C PRO A 466 10.94 -7.83 14.60
N PHE A 467 9.87 -7.16 14.18
CA PHE A 467 9.87 -5.71 13.94
C PHE A 467 8.63 -5.05 14.58
N PRO A 468 8.74 -3.82 15.14
CA PRO A 468 7.70 -3.28 16.02
C PRO A 468 6.31 -3.03 15.41
N ASN A 469 6.22 -2.85 14.09
CA ASN A 469 4.96 -2.60 13.39
C ASN A 469 4.38 -3.86 12.72
N MET A 470 4.73 -5.04 13.20
CA MET A 470 3.96 -6.26 12.92
C MET A 470 2.49 -6.07 13.32
N PRO A 471 1.53 -6.76 12.65
CA PRO A 471 0.15 -6.79 13.12
C PRO A 471 0.10 -7.17 14.60
N ALA A 472 -0.62 -6.38 15.39
CA ALA A 472 -0.86 -6.69 16.79
C ALA A 472 -1.64 -8.01 16.91
N MET A 473 -2.63 -8.20 16.03
CA MET A 473 -3.41 -9.43 15.89
C MET A 473 -4.28 -9.34 14.63
N PHE A 474 -4.95 -10.45 14.29
CA PHE A 474 -6.10 -10.43 13.38
C PHE A 474 -7.42 -10.40 14.15
N TRP A 475 -8.36 -9.59 13.67
CA TRP A 475 -9.70 -9.49 14.22
C TRP A 475 -10.43 -10.84 14.09
N ASN A 476 -11.06 -11.30 15.18
CA ASN A 476 -11.75 -12.59 15.25
C ASN A 476 -10.90 -13.78 14.75
N ASP A 477 -9.62 -13.83 15.17
CA ASP A 477 -8.70 -14.93 14.86
C ASP A 477 -8.29 -15.68 16.14
N GLU A 478 -9.15 -16.61 16.55
CA GLU A 478 -8.93 -17.40 17.76
C GLU A 478 -7.61 -18.19 17.69
N GLY A 479 -6.73 -17.96 18.67
CA GLY A 479 -5.41 -18.57 18.72
C GLY A 479 -4.46 -18.11 17.60
N ASN A 480 -4.74 -16.98 16.94
CA ASN A 480 -3.93 -16.40 15.86
C ASN A 480 -3.66 -17.36 14.69
N LYS A 481 -4.57 -18.30 14.44
CA LYS A 481 -4.40 -19.35 13.43
C LYS A 481 -4.27 -18.76 12.02
N LYS A 482 -5.14 -17.82 11.65
CA LYS A 482 -5.10 -17.17 10.33
C LYS A 482 -3.87 -16.28 10.18
N TYR A 483 -3.43 -15.63 11.26
CA TYR A 483 -2.21 -14.83 11.26
C TYR A 483 -0.98 -15.71 11.05
N ARG A 484 -0.86 -16.81 11.80
CA ARG A 484 0.23 -17.79 11.63
C ARG A 484 0.24 -18.41 10.24
N ALA A 485 -0.92 -18.86 9.77
CA ALA A 485 -1.05 -19.44 8.45
C ALA A 485 -0.69 -18.47 7.32
N ALA A 486 -0.91 -17.17 7.53
CA ALA A 486 -0.64 -16.17 6.50
C ALA A 486 0.87 -15.94 6.28
N TYR A 487 1.71 -15.98 7.33
CA TYR A 487 3.10 -15.50 7.22
C TYR A 487 4.17 -16.44 7.78
N PHE A 488 3.82 -17.45 8.57
CA PHE A 488 4.80 -18.25 9.33
C PHE A 488 4.74 -19.76 9.07
N GLU A 489 3.76 -20.26 8.31
CA GLU A 489 3.66 -21.70 8.00
C GLU A 489 4.69 -22.17 6.97
N ARG A 490 5.16 -21.26 6.11
CA ARG A 490 6.02 -21.64 4.99
C ARG A 490 7.46 -21.89 5.41
N PHE A 491 8.03 -20.98 6.18
CA PHE A 491 9.38 -21.09 6.70
C PHE A 491 9.34 -20.86 8.22
N PRO A 492 9.84 -21.81 9.03
CA PRO A 492 9.81 -21.67 10.48
C PRO A 492 10.64 -20.47 10.92
N HIS A 493 10.13 -19.73 11.91
CA HIS A 493 10.80 -18.55 12.48
C HIS A 493 11.14 -17.44 11.47
N VAL A 494 10.40 -17.36 10.36
CA VAL A 494 10.62 -16.36 9.32
C VAL A 494 9.29 -15.85 8.81
N TRP A 495 9.13 -14.53 8.73
CA TRP A 495 7.99 -13.92 8.05
C TRP A 495 8.14 -14.11 6.54
N THR A 496 7.17 -14.77 5.91
CA THR A 496 7.08 -14.88 4.45
C THR A 496 6.00 -13.94 3.93
N HIS A 497 6.39 -12.91 3.18
CA HIS A 497 5.47 -11.82 2.79
C HIS A 497 4.53 -12.20 1.64
N GLY A 498 4.92 -13.18 0.83
CA GLY A 498 4.18 -13.61 -0.35
C GLY A 498 4.42 -12.74 -1.59
N ASP A 499 5.52 -11.98 -1.61
CA ASP A 499 6.08 -11.37 -2.82
C ASP A 499 7.33 -12.12 -3.24
N TYR A 500 7.52 -12.29 -4.56
CA TYR A 500 8.72 -12.85 -5.14
C TYR A 500 9.65 -11.70 -5.52
N MET A 501 10.93 -11.79 -5.17
CA MET A 501 11.89 -10.69 -5.25
C MET A 501 13.26 -11.19 -5.70
N VAL A 502 14.03 -10.31 -6.32
CA VAL A 502 15.47 -10.50 -6.60
C VAL A 502 16.25 -9.29 -6.09
N ILE A 503 17.50 -9.53 -5.67
CA ILE A 503 18.47 -8.48 -5.36
C ILE A 503 19.50 -8.45 -6.48
N ASN A 504 19.67 -7.27 -7.09
CA ASN A 504 20.63 -7.05 -8.15
C ASN A 504 22.07 -7.05 -7.58
N PRO A 505 22.97 -7.95 -8.03
CA PRO A 505 24.31 -8.05 -7.48
C PRO A 505 25.24 -6.88 -7.86
N GLU A 506 24.85 -6.03 -8.82
CA GLU A 506 25.64 -4.87 -9.25
C GLU A 506 25.24 -3.59 -8.52
N THR A 507 23.94 -3.42 -8.23
CA THR A 507 23.38 -2.17 -7.66
C THR A 507 22.91 -2.32 -6.21
N ASP A 508 22.82 -3.55 -5.70
CA ASP A 508 22.10 -3.93 -4.48
C ASP A 508 20.60 -3.54 -4.47
N GLY A 509 20.09 -3.09 -5.62
CA GLY A 509 18.69 -2.73 -5.80
C GLY A 509 17.79 -3.96 -5.75
N LEU A 510 16.55 -3.75 -5.29
CA LEU A 510 15.57 -4.81 -5.09
C LEU A 510 14.43 -4.67 -6.09
N THR A 511 14.03 -5.77 -6.72
CA THR A 511 12.91 -5.77 -7.67
C THR A 511 11.88 -6.82 -7.26
N ILE A 512 10.63 -6.40 -7.13
CA ILE A 512 9.50 -7.31 -6.95
C ILE A 512 9.12 -7.90 -8.29
N MET A 513 9.23 -9.23 -8.40
CA MET A 513 8.97 -10.00 -9.62
C MET A 513 7.51 -10.46 -9.73
N GLY A 514 6.70 -10.20 -8.70
CA GLY A 514 5.28 -10.50 -8.66
C GLY A 514 4.85 -11.12 -7.33
N ARG A 515 3.59 -11.54 -7.27
CA ARG A 515 3.06 -12.25 -6.10
C ARG A 515 3.53 -13.70 -6.11
N SER A 516 3.87 -14.24 -4.94
CA SER A 516 4.39 -15.61 -4.80
C SER A 516 3.37 -16.70 -5.16
N ASP A 517 2.07 -16.44 -4.97
CA ASP A 517 0.97 -17.30 -5.43
C ASP A 517 0.65 -17.13 -6.93
N GLY A 518 1.17 -16.08 -7.56
CA GLY A 518 1.21 -15.87 -9.00
C GLY A 518 2.47 -16.41 -9.70
N VAL A 519 3.44 -16.94 -8.94
CA VAL A 519 4.69 -17.52 -9.50
C VAL A 519 4.36 -18.67 -10.44
N LEU A 520 5.01 -18.63 -11.60
CA LEU A 520 4.91 -19.61 -12.66
C LEU A 520 5.91 -20.74 -12.35
N ASN A 521 5.46 -21.99 -12.51
CA ASN A 521 6.22 -23.20 -12.18
C ASN A 521 6.16 -24.27 -13.29
N PRO A 522 6.52 -23.96 -14.56
CA PRO A 522 6.55 -24.96 -15.61
C PRO A 522 7.66 -25.98 -15.34
N SER A 523 7.26 -27.24 -15.13
CA SER A 523 8.19 -28.36 -14.94
C SER A 523 9.21 -28.16 -13.81
N GLY A 524 8.79 -27.54 -12.70
CA GLY A 524 9.58 -27.40 -11.48
C GLY A 524 10.52 -26.18 -11.42
N ILE A 525 10.50 -25.30 -12.41
CA ILE A 525 11.24 -24.02 -12.36
C ILE A 525 10.30 -22.90 -11.94
N ARG A 526 10.58 -22.27 -10.80
CA ARG A 526 9.77 -21.17 -10.27
C ARG A 526 10.32 -19.82 -10.71
N PHE A 527 9.48 -18.99 -11.33
CA PHE A 527 9.83 -17.62 -11.71
C PHE A 527 8.61 -16.69 -11.65
N GLY A 528 8.85 -15.40 -11.44
CA GLY A 528 7.79 -14.39 -11.40
C GLY A 528 7.33 -13.99 -12.80
N SER A 529 6.05 -13.67 -12.97
CA SER A 529 5.53 -13.08 -14.22
C SER A 529 6.26 -11.78 -14.60
N GLY A 530 6.76 -11.05 -13.61
CA GLY A 530 7.60 -9.86 -13.77
C GLY A 530 8.87 -10.09 -14.60
N GLU A 531 9.47 -11.29 -14.53
CA GLU A 531 10.64 -11.63 -15.35
C GLU A 531 10.30 -11.57 -16.85
N ILE A 532 9.13 -12.09 -17.22
CA ILE A 532 8.63 -12.04 -18.60
C ILE A 532 8.32 -10.60 -18.99
N TYR A 533 7.68 -9.82 -18.11
CA TYR A 533 7.35 -8.41 -18.40
C TYR A 533 8.59 -7.56 -18.67
N THR A 534 9.68 -7.76 -17.93
CA THR A 534 10.96 -7.07 -18.16
C THR A 534 11.52 -7.37 -19.56
N VAL A 535 11.42 -8.62 -20.02
CA VAL A 535 11.84 -9.00 -21.37
C VAL A 535 10.95 -8.35 -22.44
N LEU A 536 9.63 -8.31 -22.21
CA LEU A 536 8.69 -7.66 -23.14
C LEU A 536 8.97 -6.16 -23.29
N GLU A 537 9.28 -5.48 -22.19
CA GLU A 537 9.68 -4.07 -22.22
C GLU A 537 10.96 -3.84 -23.05
N ARG A 538 11.89 -4.79 -23.02
CA ARG A 538 13.13 -4.67 -23.79
C ARG A 538 12.96 -4.95 -25.29
N TYR A 539 12.15 -5.94 -25.65
CA TYR A 539 12.11 -6.47 -27.03
C TYR A 539 10.82 -6.19 -27.80
N ALA A 540 9.77 -5.70 -27.14
CA ALA A 540 8.45 -5.53 -27.73
C ALA A 540 7.68 -4.28 -27.25
N LYS A 541 8.36 -3.32 -26.59
CA LYS A 541 7.71 -2.11 -26.05
C LYS A 541 7.04 -1.23 -27.11
N ASP A 542 7.51 -1.25 -28.35
CA ASP A 542 6.99 -0.37 -29.39
C ASP A 542 5.68 -0.90 -29.97
N GLU A 543 5.46 -2.22 -29.88
CA GLU A 543 4.29 -2.92 -30.39
C GLU A 543 3.24 -3.21 -29.31
N LEU A 544 3.65 -3.33 -28.04
CA LEU A 544 2.78 -3.71 -26.94
C LEU A 544 2.29 -2.50 -26.13
N ALA A 545 0.99 -2.48 -25.83
CA ALA A 545 0.37 -1.54 -24.91
C ALA A 545 0.33 -2.10 -23.48
N ASP A 546 0.09 -3.40 -23.34
CA ASP A 546 0.07 -4.10 -22.06
C ASP A 546 0.20 -5.62 -22.28
N SER A 547 0.34 -6.39 -21.20
CA SER A 547 0.39 -7.86 -21.25
C SER A 547 -0.04 -8.48 -19.91
N ILE A 548 -0.45 -9.75 -19.92
CA ILE A 548 -0.59 -10.53 -18.70
C ILE A 548 -0.06 -11.95 -18.93
N CYS A 549 0.84 -12.37 -18.04
CA CYS A 549 1.47 -13.69 -18.07
C CYS A 549 0.91 -14.51 -16.91
N VAL A 550 0.31 -15.65 -17.23
CA VAL A 550 -0.35 -16.52 -16.26
C VAL A 550 -0.09 -17.97 -16.61
N ALA A 551 -0.17 -18.81 -15.59
CA ALA A 551 -0.11 -20.23 -15.75
C ALA A 551 -1.50 -20.86 -15.88
N GLN A 552 -1.56 -22.01 -16.53
CA GLN A 552 -2.67 -22.95 -16.48
C GLN A 552 -2.17 -24.31 -15.99
N GLN A 553 -2.91 -24.89 -15.05
CA GLN A 553 -2.73 -26.27 -14.59
C GLN A 553 -4.10 -26.89 -14.30
N ARG A 554 -4.66 -27.62 -15.27
CA ARG A 554 -5.90 -28.37 -15.11
C ARG A 554 -5.61 -29.75 -14.51
N GLU A 555 -6.65 -30.43 -14.02
CA GLU A 555 -6.50 -31.78 -13.41
C GLU A 555 -5.86 -32.80 -14.37
N GLN A 556 -6.09 -32.65 -15.67
CA GLN A 556 -5.53 -33.51 -16.71
C GLN A 556 -4.11 -33.13 -17.18
N ASP A 557 -3.62 -31.94 -16.84
CA ASP A 557 -2.34 -31.44 -17.36
C ASP A 557 -1.18 -32.07 -16.56
N GLN A 558 -0.13 -32.52 -17.27
CA GLN A 558 1.05 -33.13 -16.62
C GLN A 558 1.95 -32.11 -15.95
N SER A 559 1.95 -30.87 -16.44
CA SER A 559 2.78 -29.78 -15.95
C SER A 559 2.16 -28.44 -16.31
N GLU A 560 2.61 -27.41 -15.62
CA GLU A 560 2.05 -26.08 -15.77
C GLU A 560 2.41 -25.50 -17.14
N GLN A 561 1.40 -25.00 -17.84
CA GLN A 561 1.54 -24.37 -19.14
C GLN A 561 1.48 -22.86 -19.00
N ILE A 562 2.37 -22.15 -19.67
CA ILE A 562 2.52 -20.70 -19.54
C ILE A 562 1.80 -19.99 -20.70
N TYR A 563 0.91 -19.07 -20.34
CA TYR A 563 0.11 -18.26 -21.25
C TYR A 563 0.58 -16.82 -21.17
N LEU A 564 0.80 -16.23 -22.33
CA LEU A 564 1.07 -14.81 -22.45
C LEU A 564 0.00 -14.16 -23.32
N PHE A 565 -0.84 -13.32 -22.71
CA PHE A 565 -1.80 -12.49 -23.42
C PHE A 565 -1.22 -11.11 -23.64
N LEU A 566 -1.31 -10.62 -24.88
CA LEU A 566 -0.66 -9.41 -25.36
C LEU A 566 -1.71 -8.41 -25.82
N LEU A 567 -1.70 -7.22 -25.26
CA LEU A 567 -2.47 -6.09 -25.77
C LEU A 567 -1.57 -5.28 -26.71
N LEU A 568 -1.93 -5.19 -27.98
CA LEU A 568 -1.14 -4.48 -28.99
C LEU A 568 -1.51 -3.00 -29.01
N LYS A 569 -0.54 -2.12 -29.29
CA LYS A 569 -0.81 -0.68 -29.60
C LYS A 569 -1.55 -0.50 -30.94
N GLY A 570 -1.53 -1.55 -31.77
CA GLY A 570 -2.16 -1.64 -33.08
C GLY A 570 -1.54 -2.80 -33.87
N GLY A 571 -2.12 -3.12 -35.02
CA GLY A 571 -1.61 -4.19 -35.89
C GLY A 571 -2.00 -5.60 -35.43
N THR A 572 -1.25 -6.60 -35.89
CA THR A 572 -1.50 -8.03 -35.60
C THR A 572 -0.32 -8.66 -34.86
N LEU A 573 -0.61 -9.70 -34.08
CA LEU A 573 0.44 -10.49 -33.41
C LEU A 573 1.14 -11.38 -34.44
N SER A 574 2.13 -10.81 -35.12
CA SER A 574 2.86 -11.50 -36.20
C SER A 574 3.79 -12.60 -35.67
N GLU A 575 4.15 -13.55 -36.53
CA GLU A 575 5.10 -14.60 -36.15
C GLU A 575 6.51 -14.04 -35.91
N GLU A 576 6.87 -12.92 -36.54
CA GLU A 576 8.12 -12.20 -36.29
C GLU A 576 8.14 -11.63 -34.86
N LEU A 577 7.04 -11.00 -34.43
CA LEU A 577 6.91 -10.47 -33.07
C LEU A 577 6.95 -11.61 -32.04
N LYS A 578 6.18 -12.69 -32.25
CA LYS A 578 6.22 -13.87 -31.37
C LYS A 578 7.63 -14.46 -31.30
N LYS A 579 8.31 -14.62 -32.44
CA LYS A 579 9.68 -15.15 -32.49
C LYS A 579 10.65 -14.26 -31.72
N ARG A 580 10.60 -12.94 -31.91
CA ARG A 580 11.44 -11.99 -31.17
C ARG A 580 11.22 -12.06 -29.67
N ILE A 581 9.97 -12.15 -29.22
CA ILE A 581 9.62 -12.32 -27.80
C ILE A 581 10.20 -13.64 -27.27
N ARG A 582 9.98 -14.77 -27.96
CA ARG A 582 10.51 -16.08 -27.55
C ARG A 582 12.04 -16.08 -27.48
N ASP A 583 12.70 -15.54 -28.50
CA ASP A 583 14.17 -15.45 -28.57
C ASP A 583 14.70 -14.55 -27.44
N GLY A 584 14.02 -13.44 -27.14
CA GLY A 584 14.33 -12.56 -26.01
C GLY A 584 14.25 -13.27 -24.66
N ILE A 585 13.13 -13.96 -24.41
CA ILE A 585 12.92 -14.70 -23.16
C ILE A 585 13.94 -15.82 -23.02
N SER A 586 14.22 -16.56 -24.09
CA SER A 586 15.18 -17.66 -24.04
C SER A 586 16.62 -17.19 -23.81
N ARG A 587 17.00 -16.00 -24.29
CA ARG A 587 18.36 -15.46 -24.16
C ARG A 587 18.58 -14.80 -22.80
N ASP A 588 17.64 -13.97 -22.38
CA ASP A 588 17.80 -13.12 -21.19
C ASP A 588 17.40 -13.86 -19.90
N LEU A 589 16.55 -14.89 -20.01
CA LEU A 589 16.15 -15.76 -18.89
C LEU A 589 16.57 -17.21 -19.19
N SER A 590 15.65 -18.05 -19.66
CA SER A 590 15.97 -19.40 -20.14
C SER A 590 14.88 -19.94 -21.06
N ARG A 591 15.17 -21.03 -21.79
CA ARG A 591 14.17 -21.71 -22.63
C ARG A 591 12.92 -22.15 -21.87
N ARG A 592 13.03 -22.39 -20.56
CA ARG A 592 11.91 -22.83 -19.71
C ARG A 592 10.98 -21.68 -19.31
N HIS A 593 11.40 -20.43 -19.51
CA HIS A 593 10.57 -19.24 -19.32
C HIS A 593 9.68 -18.95 -20.53
N VAL A 594 9.95 -19.57 -21.68
CA VAL A 594 9.24 -19.29 -22.93
C VAL A 594 7.77 -19.73 -22.81
N PRO A 595 6.79 -18.83 -23.03
CA PRO A 595 5.38 -19.18 -22.98
C PRO A 595 5.01 -20.29 -23.96
N HIS A 596 4.14 -21.20 -23.51
CA HIS A 596 3.58 -22.26 -24.36
C HIS A 596 2.63 -21.64 -25.39
N TYR A 597 1.83 -20.67 -24.96
CA TYR A 597 0.88 -19.97 -25.80
C TYR A 597 1.05 -18.45 -25.72
N MET A 598 0.88 -17.80 -26.86
CA MET A 598 0.90 -16.34 -27.00
C MET A 598 -0.33 -15.90 -27.79
N PHE A 599 -1.21 -15.15 -27.14
CA PHE A 599 -2.49 -14.72 -27.70
C PHE A 599 -2.63 -13.20 -27.67
N VAL A 600 -3.46 -12.65 -28.55
CA VAL A 600 -3.96 -11.29 -28.39
C VAL A 600 -4.97 -11.26 -27.24
N ALA A 601 -4.90 -10.24 -26.39
CA ALA A 601 -5.86 -10.08 -25.30
C ALA A 601 -7.29 -9.98 -25.84
N PRO A 602 -8.25 -10.80 -25.36
CA PRO A 602 -9.61 -10.80 -25.87
C PRO A 602 -10.29 -9.44 -25.64
N LYS A 603 -10.96 -8.94 -26.69
CA LYS A 603 -11.60 -7.60 -26.73
C LYS A 603 -10.67 -6.46 -26.27
N ASP A 604 -9.38 -6.57 -26.55
CA ASP A 604 -8.37 -5.56 -26.24
C ASP A 604 -8.34 -5.17 -24.74
N GLN A 605 -8.61 -6.12 -23.85
CA GLN A 605 -8.72 -5.87 -22.40
C GLN A 605 -7.86 -6.80 -21.56
N ILE A 606 -6.94 -6.23 -20.77
CA ILE A 606 -6.23 -6.94 -19.68
C ILE A 606 -7.04 -6.80 -18.38
N PRO A 607 -7.24 -7.87 -17.58
CA PRO A 607 -8.06 -7.83 -16.37
C PRO A 607 -7.31 -7.18 -15.19
N TYR A 608 -7.90 -6.15 -14.58
CA TYR A 608 -7.36 -5.39 -13.44
C TYR A 608 -8.37 -5.30 -12.29
N ASN A 609 -7.89 -5.26 -11.04
CA ASN A 609 -8.73 -4.93 -9.90
C ASN A 609 -8.95 -3.40 -9.75
N VAL A 610 -9.82 -3.03 -8.82
CA VAL A 610 -10.12 -1.62 -8.51
C VAL A 610 -8.89 -0.79 -8.14
N ASN A 611 -7.87 -1.41 -7.53
CA ASN A 611 -6.61 -0.76 -7.14
C ASN A 611 -5.58 -0.72 -8.29
N GLY A 612 -5.91 -1.18 -9.50
CA GLY A 612 -5.01 -1.16 -10.65
C GLY A 612 -3.97 -2.28 -10.69
N LYS A 613 -4.16 -3.38 -9.95
CA LYS A 613 -3.31 -4.57 -10.02
C LYS A 613 -3.84 -5.58 -11.04
N LYS A 614 -2.94 -6.17 -11.85
CA LYS A 614 -3.27 -7.26 -12.79
C LYS A 614 -3.89 -8.43 -12.04
N LEU A 615 -4.98 -8.99 -12.56
CA LEU A 615 -5.69 -10.11 -11.97
C LEU A 615 -5.05 -11.47 -12.35
N GLU A 616 -3.74 -11.63 -12.11
CA GLU A 616 -2.98 -12.83 -12.49
C GLU A 616 -3.52 -14.10 -11.79
N ILE A 617 -3.75 -14.04 -10.48
CA ILE A 617 -4.23 -15.18 -9.68
C ILE A 617 -5.68 -15.54 -10.05
N PRO A 618 -6.63 -14.58 -10.15
CA PRO A 618 -7.97 -14.87 -10.66
C PRO A 618 -7.97 -15.42 -12.08
N LEU A 619 -7.16 -14.86 -12.99
CA LEU A 619 -7.09 -15.33 -14.36
C LEU A 619 -6.51 -16.76 -14.42
N ARG A 620 -5.44 -17.07 -13.69
CA ARG A 620 -4.92 -18.44 -13.52
C ARG A 620 -6.02 -19.40 -13.07
N ALA A 621 -6.86 -18.99 -12.11
CA ALA A 621 -7.97 -19.80 -11.65
C ALA A 621 -9.01 -20.06 -12.76
N VAL A 622 -9.37 -19.03 -13.54
CA VAL A 622 -10.29 -19.19 -14.69
C VAL A 622 -9.70 -20.14 -15.73
N LEU A 623 -8.42 -19.98 -16.08
CA LEU A 623 -7.75 -20.83 -17.04
C LEU A 623 -7.57 -22.27 -16.53
N SER A 624 -7.49 -22.49 -15.22
CA SER A 624 -7.23 -23.82 -14.64
C SER A 624 -8.51 -24.56 -14.21
N GLU A 625 -9.58 -23.84 -13.85
CA GLU A 625 -10.82 -24.41 -13.30
C GLU A 625 -12.06 -24.16 -14.17
N GLY A 626 -11.96 -23.32 -15.21
CA GLY A 626 -13.07 -22.95 -16.08
C GLY A 626 -14.18 -22.22 -15.30
N GLU A 627 -15.44 -22.54 -15.61
CA GLU A 627 -16.60 -21.92 -14.96
C GLU A 627 -16.62 -22.10 -13.43
N LYS A 628 -16.02 -23.19 -12.93
CA LYS A 628 -15.95 -23.47 -11.49
C LYS A 628 -15.23 -22.35 -10.74
N ALA A 629 -14.26 -21.66 -11.36
CA ALA A 629 -13.54 -20.55 -10.75
C ALA A 629 -14.48 -19.45 -10.23
N PHE A 630 -15.54 -19.14 -11.00
CA PHE A 630 -16.52 -18.10 -10.68
C PHE A 630 -17.50 -18.48 -9.58
N SER A 631 -17.62 -19.77 -9.27
CA SER A 631 -18.44 -20.27 -8.16
C SER A 631 -17.66 -20.36 -6.84
N ARG A 632 -16.35 -20.61 -6.92
CA ARG A 632 -15.47 -20.83 -5.76
C ARG A 632 -14.85 -19.56 -5.21
N ARG A 633 -14.80 -18.50 -6.02
CA ARG A 633 -14.18 -17.22 -5.66
C ARG A 633 -15.19 -16.10 -5.81
N LYS A 634 -14.97 -15.03 -5.05
CA LYS A 634 -15.76 -13.80 -5.14
C LYS A 634 -15.02 -12.80 -6.01
N PHE A 635 -15.72 -12.23 -6.98
CA PHE A 635 -15.24 -11.18 -7.87
C PHE A 635 -16.20 -10.01 -7.84
N THR A 636 -15.72 -8.78 -8.05
CA THR A 636 -16.64 -7.67 -8.38
C THR A 636 -17.30 -7.91 -9.74
N ALA A 637 -18.34 -7.15 -10.06
CA ALA A 637 -19.01 -7.26 -11.35
C ALA A 637 -18.03 -6.97 -12.51
N GLU A 638 -17.20 -5.95 -12.34
CA GLU A 638 -16.20 -5.52 -13.32
C GLU A 638 -15.09 -6.57 -13.49
N GLU A 639 -14.57 -7.11 -12.38
CA GLU A 639 -13.56 -8.18 -12.41
C GLU A 639 -14.11 -9.42 -13.11
N ARG A 640 -15.35 -9.81 -12.78
CA ARG A 640 -16.02 -10.96 -13.40
C ARG A 640 -16.17 -10.78 -14.90
N GLN A 641 -16.67 -9.63 -15.34
CA GLN A 641 -16.86 -9.34 -16.77
C GLN A 641 -15.55 -9.41 -17.55
N ALA A 642 -14.47 -8.84 -16.99
CA ALA A 642 -13.15 -8.89 -17.63
C ALA A 642 -12.60 -10.32 -17.70
N LEU A 643 -12.78 -11.11 -16.64
CA LEU A 643 -12.30 -12.50 -16.57
C LEU A 643 -13.10 -13.48 -17.45
N GLU A 644 -14.40 -13.26 -17.64
CA GLU A 644 -15.25 -14.09 -18.51
C GLU A 644 -14.77 -14.10 -19.97
N LEU A 645 -14.12 -13.03 -20.44
CA LEU A 645 -13.52 -12.95 -21.77
C LEU A 645 -12.42 -14.00 -22.01
N TYR A 646 -11.81 -14.49 -20.93
CA TYR A 646 -10.71 -15.45 -20.97
C TYR A 646 -11.16 -16.89 -20.76
N LEU A 647 -12.43 -17.12 -20.44
CA LEU A 647 -12.98 -18.46 -20.21
C LEU A 647 -12.74 -19.44 -21.37
N PRO A 648 -12.83 -19.05 -22.66
CA PRO A 648 -12.56 -19.96 -23.78
C PRO A 648 -11.16 -20.61 -23.75
N TYR A 649 -10.17 -19.92 -23.16
CA TYR A 649 -8.80 -20.40 -23.08
C TYR A 649 -8.59 -21.48 -22.00
N PHE A 650 -9.62 -21.80 -21.19
CA PHE A 650 -9.62 -23.01 -20.34
C PHE A 650 -9.48 -24.29 -21.20
N GLU A 651 -10.12 -24.33 -22.37
CA GLU A 651 -9.97 -25.39 -23.37
C GLU A 651 -9.14 -24.87 -24.55
N VAL A 652 -7.88 -24.51 -24.27
CA VAL A 652 -6.97 -23.90 -25.24
C VAL A 652 -6.85 -24.66 -26.54
N GLU A 653 -7.00 -25.98 -26.50
CA GLU A 653 -6.91 -26.85 -27.66
C GLU A 653 -7.99 -26.48 -28.70
N LYS A 654 -9.18 -26.07 -28.25
CA LYS A 654 -10.24 -25.59 -29.14
C LYS A 654 -9.87 -24.26 -29.78
N VAL A 655 -9.34 -23.33 -28.99
CA VAL A 655 -8.93 -21.99 -29.46
C VAL A 655 -7.81 -22.09 -30.50
N VAL A 656 -6.79 -22.91 -30.25
CA VAL A 656 -5.65 -23.11 -31.17
C VAL A 656 -6.10 -23.79 -32.46
N ASN A 657 -7.03 -24.75 -32.38
CA ASN A 657 -7.59 -25.41 -33.56
C ASN A 657 -8.43 -24.45 -34.40
N GLU A 658 -9.19 -23.56 -33.76
CA GLU A 658 -9.98 -22.51 -34.45
C GLU A 658 -9.08 -21.49 -35.16
N GLU A 659 -8.02 -20.98 -34.51
CA GLU A 659 -7.03 -20.08 -35.14
C GLU A 659 -6.32 -20.75 -36.33
N SER A 660 -6.08 -22.07 -36.24
CA SER A 660 -5.45 -22.86 -37.31
C SER A 660 -6.38 -23.12 -38.49
N SER A 661 -7.70 -22.98 -38.30
CA SER A 661 -8.74 -23.28 -39.29
C SER A 661 -9.20 -22.07 -40.11
N VAL A 662 -8.74 -20.85 -39.78
CA VAL A 662 -9.00 -19.65 -40.58
C VAL A 662 -8.24 -19.77 -41.91
N PRO A 663 -8.91 -19.76 -43.08
CA PRO A 663 -8.23 -19.90 -44.37
C PRO A 663 -7.29 -18.72 -44.56
N ARG A 664 -5.99 -18.98 -44.79
CA ARG A 664 -5.07 -17.96 -45.33
C ARG A 664 -5.67 -17.45 -46.63
N ALA A 665 -6.17 -16.21 -46.63
CA ALA A 665 -6.60 -15.54 -47.84
C ALA A 665 -5.44 -15.61 -48.84
N LYS A 666 -5.68 -16.19 -50.02
CA LYS A 666 -4.72 -16.20 -51.11
C LYS A 666 -4.51 -14.75 -51.55
N LEU A 667 -3.26 -14.29 -51.35
CA LEU A 667 -2.54 -13.15 -51.95
C LEU A 667 -3.37 -11.96 -52.45
#